data_AF-A0A9X8CGG8-F1
#
_entry.id   AF-A0A9X8CGG8-F1
#
_cell.length_a   1.000
_cell.length_b   1.000
_cell.length_c   1.000
_cell.angle_alpha   90.00
_cell.angle_beta   90.00
_cell.angle_gamma   90.00
#
_symmetry.space_group_name_H-M   'P 1'
#
loop_
_entity.id
_entity.type
_entity.pdbx_description
1 polymer ?
#
loop_
_entity_poly.entity_id
_entity_poly.type
_entity_poly.pdbx_seq_one_letter_code
_entity_poly.pdbx_strand_id
1 'polypeptide(L)'
;MKIRRLYINGFGKFNNQVFNLKEDNQLIFGDNESGKSTLYHFIRTILFGFPKKRDMTRDFTPVAGATYGGHLIIDHPVHGEIYVERFKEKNKGQAYVRLEDGQVGDERLLTTILSPLTREIFDEVFSFQQEQLVDLNDLNEVRLQRLLLTVGLTGSERLTAISNDFLKDRQQIYKPSGRIPLLNQQLKEFNRLEQSIRLVEEQEQTYQNKWDRRIELEELLEKERKELEDSYSLEKTLLDQQKYFPLYTEWQTLNRETGGKKEKDAASQTTIKSVSDALQEYRFLTKKETELLENQSEIIKDITPAVQFYLENQELFEQLLDDQLSVQSISERQEVMQQQLDAYTSNKKELYEKYRLSDALLDVVIEEQEEISLKELAEVEEELLRKQVILSNEQSRLSIRQRKLDHELSESENQLDTSSASINEEHLDNSPFLDSFTIKMFSGLSIAIAIMMLLLAIVLGVSWLYMIVVIFAGLGIYGFMNTSRVPKSSSVTPEEAKTLYKQQLGEADQLAGELYELEKELANFEEQDALVKKQKEQWATAYGFSTDETVSMWLTTLPVFSQLRDIQKNEQEMQQQLETIDKAIDSYKQSLSFAKEWIPLEDKNIRDGFKEVKQFVEAQKEAINRLEGSETSNIQSELASIRHQKAASQQLVNQLIDQHEATPIDIAKEWLNHQEQLNQNAKRLSELERQLEHVFDLSKEYKLLSINREVMKVKEIQDELKDKQRMYQTEWQQIDYDMKQMEKNGSLDDLRQERATQLAKIEEMTEQWLTLRFSEELIQRLFQYLSDQQLPTLLGTVTGYFNLLTNKKYHKVLIEDGRLWVVDTTQQSWTIDQLSTGTKDQLYMAFRLAFIHLHSEDYGSPIVIDDGWLHFDDSRKATLFNLLDMLGKDNQVICLTSDKAMREYFKMKDQSVLVIGEEETA
;
A
#
# COMPACT_ATOMS: atom_id res chain seq x y z
N MET A 1 63.02 13.46 35.42
CA MET A 1 64.11 13.83 34.49
C MET A 1 64.82 15.06 35.05
N LYS A 2 66.15 15.01 35.24
CA LYS A 2 66.97 16.14 35.68
C LYS A 2 68.20 16.27 34.77
N ILE A 3 68.51 17.46 34.27
CA ILE A 3 69.69 17.73 33.45
C ILE A 3 70.89 17.93 34.37
N ARG A 4 71.93 17.10 34.23
CA ARG A 4 73.14 17.16 35.05
C ARG A 4 74.22 18.04 34.42
N ARG A 5 74.45 17.89 33.12
CA ARG A 5 75.54 18.58 32.41
C ARG A 5 75.15 18.94 31.00
N LEU A 6 75.59 20.12 30.56
CA LEU A 6 75.47 20.61 29.19
C LEU A 6 76.87 20.71 28.60
N TYR A 7 77.11 20.01 27.50
CA TYR A 7 78.37 20.11 26.76
C TYR A 7 78.08 20.75 25.41
N ILE A 8 78.48 22.00 25.25
CA ILE A 8 78.22 22.81 24.06
C ILE A 8 79.49 22.87 23.22
N ASN A 9 79.53 22.10 22.14
CA ASN A 9 80.63 22.19 21.17
C ASN A 9 80.54 23.49 20.37
N GLY A 10 79.36 23.81 19.86
CA GLY A 10 79.10 25.06 19.15
C GLY A 10 77.61 25.37 19.08
N PHE A 11 77.17 26.45 19.71
CA PHE A 11 75.77 26.89 19.68
C PHE A 11 75.67 28.39 19.97
N GLY A 12 75.28 29.18 18.96
CA GLY A 12 75.27 30.64 19.02
C GLY A 12 76.65 31.21 19.40
N LYS A 13 76.72 31.84 20.57
CA LYS A 13 77.96 32.43 21.12
C LYS A 13 78.83 31.46 21.93
N PHE A 14 78.32 30.28 22.28
CA PHE A 14 79.08 29.31 23.06
C PHE A 14 79.88 28.37 22.14
N ASN A 15 81.13 28.14 22.52
CA ASN A 15 82.07 27.27 21.81
C ASN A 15 82.90 26.49 22.84
N ASN A 16 82.86 25.16 22.77
CA ASN A 16 83.52 24.23 23.70
C ASN A 16 83.34 24.57 25.18
N GLN A 17 82.10 24.81 25.61
CA GLN A 17 81.77 25.13 27.00
C GLN A 17 81.03 23.97 27.68
N VAL A 18 81.26 23.82 28.98
CA VAL A 18 80.60 22.82 29.82
C VAL A 18 79.93 23.52 30.98
N PHE A 19 78.66 23.21 31.22
CA PHE A 19 77.90 23.72 32.37
C PHE A 19 77.44 22.56 33.23
N ASN A 20 77.78 22.60 34.52
CA ASN A 20 77.31 21.63 35.50
C ASN A 20 76.06 22.18 36.22
N LEU A 21 74.98 21.43 36.17
CA LEU A 21 73.72 21.80 36.81
C LEU A 21 73.46 20.97 38.07
N LYS A 22 72.82 21.59 39.06
CA LYS A 22 72.34 20.94 40.28
C LYS A 22 70.91 20.45 40.10
N GLU A 23 70.51 19.50 40.95
CA GLU A 23 69.23 18.80 40.85
C GLU A 23 68.01 19.60 41.30
N ASP A 24 68.23 20.66 42.07
CA ASP A 24 67.17 21.41 42.77
C ASP A 24 66.91 22.76 42.08
N ASN A 25 66.68 23.83 42.85
CA ASN A 25 66.56 25.19 42.35
C ASN A 25 67.94 25.82 42.07
N GLN A 26 68.24 26.12 40.80
CA GLN A 26 69.51 26.69 40.35
C GLN A 26 69.31 27.99 39.57
N LEU A 27 70.10 29.00 39.93
CA LEU A 27 70.22 30.25 39.19
C LEU A 27 71.43 30.23 38.26
N ILE A 28 71.22 30.58 36.99
CA ILE A 28 72.24 30.88 36.00
C ILE A 28 72.18 32.39 35.74
N PHE A 29 73.14 33.10 36.31
CA PHE A 29 73.23 34.56 36.29
C PHE A 29 74.22 35.05 35.24
N GLY A 30 73.90 36.12 34.53
CA GLY A 30 74.84 36.80 33.64
C GLY A 30 74.26 38.07 33.06
N ASP A 31 75.10 38.97 32.56
CA ASP A 31 74.66 40.22 31.93
C ASP A 31 73.76 39.97 30.70
N ASN A 32 73.10 41.01 30.19
CA ASN A 32 72.42 40.88 28.90
C ASN A 32 73.44 40.50 27.82
N GLU A 33 73.00 39.70 26.84
CA GLU A 33 73.89 39.13 25.79
C GLU A 33 74.92 38.10 26.29
N SER A 34 74.95 37.76 27.60
CA SER A 34 75.80 36.70 28.17
C SER A 34 75.47 35.28 27.70
N GLY A 35 74.38 35.07 26.94
CA GLY A 35 74.04 33.79 26.32
C GLY A 35 73.03 32.94 27.09
N LYS A 36 72.37 33.49 28.11
CA LYS A 36 71.32 32.83 28.88
C LYS A 36 70.25 32.16 28.01
N SER A 37 69.58 32.91 27.15
CA SER A 37 68.60 32.35 26.21
C SER A 37 69.23 31.36 25.21
N THR A 38 70.53 31.50 24.91
CA THR A 38 71.26 30.53 24.07
C THR A 38 71.38 29.17 24.78
N LEU A 39 71.51 29.11 26.11
CA LEU A 39 71.48 27.87 26.89
C LEU A 39 70.10 27.20 26.85
N TYR A 40 69.03 27.97 27.03
CA TYR A 40 67.66 27.45 26.90
C TYR A 40 67.44 26.80 25.53
N HIS A 41 67.76 27.53 24.46
CA HIS A 41 67.60 27.01 23.10
C HIS A 41 68.51 25.81 22.81
N PHE A 42 69.69 25.72 23.44
CA PHE A 42 70.53 24.54 23.37
C PHE A 42 69.84 23.33 24.02
N ILE A 43 69.39 23.44 25.28
CA ILE A 43 68.67 22.35 25.98
C ILE A 43 67.51 21.84 25.13
N ARG A 44 66.65 22.76 24.69
CA ARG A 44 65.50 22.47 23.85
C ARG A 44 65.88 21.77 22.55
N THR A 45 66.95 22.21 21.89
CA THR A 45 67.40 21.64 20.62
C THR A 45 67.95 20.23 20.80
N ILE A 46 68.71 19.95 21.86
CA ILE A 46 69.23 18.61 22.10
C ILE A 46 68.06 17.64 22.37
N LEU A 47 67.10 18.02 23.20
CA LEU A 47 65.93 17.19 23.55
C LEU A 47 64.99 16.94 22.37
N PHE A 48 64.60 17.99 21.62
CA PHE A 48 63.50 17.90 20.65
C PHE A 48 63.89 18.16 19.19
N GLY A 49 65.16 18.48 18.94
CA GLY A 49 65.69 18.71 17.61
C GLY A 49 65.74 20.16 17.16
N PHE A 50 66.40 20.35 16.02
CA PHE A 50 66.58 21.68 15.42
C PHE A 50 65.24 22.23 14.90
N PRO A 51 64.96 23.53 15.10
CA PRO A 51 63.75 24.15 14.58
C PRO A 51 63.71 24.05 13.03
N LYS A 52 62.52 23.80 12.48
CA LYS A 52 62.29 23.82 11.03
C LYS A 52 62.42 25.25 10.51
N LYS A 53 62.78 25.43 9.23
CA LYS A 53 62.97 26.77 8.61
C LYS A 53 61.79 27.75 8.79
N ARG A 54 60.55 27.24 8.93
CA ARG A 54 59.34 28.06 9.17
C ARG A 54 59.21 28.55 10.62
N ASP A 55 59.80 27.83 11.57
CA ASP A 55 59.70 28.09 13.02
C ASP A 55 60.96 28.77 13.58
N MET A 56 61.91 29.13 12.71
CA MET A 56 63.22 29.65 13.10
C MET A 56 63.13 31.15 13.38
N THR A 57 62.86 31.50 14.64
CA THR A 57 62.78 32.89 15.10
C THR A 57 64.15 33.52 15.37
N ARG A 58 65.16 32.71 15.71
CA ARG A 58 66.55 33.12 15.95
C ARG A 58 67.52 32.09 15.35
N ASP A 59 68.60 32.54 14.73
CA ASP A 59 69.66 31.68 14.19
C ASP A 59 70.79 31.52 15.20
N PHE A 60 70.96 30.29 15.70
CA PHE A 60 72.02 29.92 16.65
C PHE A 60 73.19 29.19 15.98
N THR A 61 73.37 29.34 14.66
CA THR A 61 74.55 28.81 13.97
C THR A 61 75.83 29.41 14.60
N PRO A 62 76.81 28.58 15.01
CA PRO A 62 77.98 29.05 15.73
C PRO A 62 78.87 29.95 14.86
N VAL A 63 79.28 31.09 15.40
CA VAL A 63 80.03 32.14 14.67
C VAL A 63 81.48 31.74 14.35
N ALA A 64 82.05 30.82 15.13
CA ALA A 64 83.48 30.46 15.10
C ALA A 64 83.82 29.16 14.33
N GLY A 65 82.93 28.66 13.47
CA GLY A 65 83.15 27.41 12.72
C GLY A 65 83.19 26.13 13.58
N ALA A 66 82.76 26.22 14.84
CA ALA A 66 82.58 25.07 15.71
C ALA A 66 81.46 24.15 15.19
N THR A 67 81.53 22.86 15.50
CA THR A 67 80.48 21.89 15.12
C THR A 67 79.16 22.26 15.79
N TYR A 68 78.10 22.47 15.02
CA TYR A 68 76.84 22.98 15.54
C TYR A 68 76.08 21.89 16.29
N GLY A 69 76.12 21.95 17.62
CA GLY A 69 75.49 20.97 18.48
C GLY A 69 76.29 20.71 19.76
N GLY A 70 76.00 19.58 20.38
CA GLY A 70 76.59 19.16 21.64
C GLY A 70 75.83 17.99 22.26
N HIS A 71 75.96 17.81 23.57
CA HIS A 71 75.26 16.76 24.29
C HIS A 71 74.81 17.16 25.69
N LEU A 72 73.82 16.44 26.19
CA LEU A 72 73.31 16.52 27.56
C LEU A 72 73.58 15.20 28.29
N ILE A 73 73.88 15.31 29.58
CA ILE A 73 73.78 14.19 30.52
C ILE A 73 72.53 14.43 31.37
N ILE A 74 71.62 13.48 31.35
CA ILE A 74 70.29 13.56 31.96
C ILE A 74 70.13 12.40 32.93
N ASP A 75 69.56 12.65 34.09
CA ASP A 75 69.16 11.64 35.06
C ASP A 75 67.66 11.38 34.92
N HIS A 76 67.28 10.14 34.59
CA HIS A 76 65.91 9.74 34.34
C HIS A 76 65.42 8.75 35.40
N PRO A 77 64.24 8.97 36.04
CA PRO A 77 63.79 8.16 37.17
C PRO A 77 63.66 6.65 36.86
N VAL A 78 63.39 6.29 35.60
CA VAL A 78 63.25 4.89 35.16
C VAL A 78 64.51 4.34 34.46
N HIS A 79 65.25 5.19 33.75
CA HIS A 79 66.30 4.77 32.82
C HIS A 79 67.72 5.11 33.30
N GLY A 80 67.85 5.69 34.49
CA GLY A 80 69.14 6.09 35.06
C GLY A 80 69.80 7.23 34.29
N GLU A 81 71.12 7.20 34.19
CA GLU A 81 71.88 8.20 33.43
C GLU A 81 71.71 7.99 31.90
N ILE A 82 71.29 9.06 31.21
CA ILE A 82 71.06 9.13 29.78
C ILE A 82 72.01 10.15 29.16
N TYR A 83 72.76 9.71 28.15
CA TYR A 83 73.56 10.55 27.29
C TYR A 83 72.80 10.85 26.01
N VAL A 84 72.55 12.14 25.72
CA VAL A 84 71.85 12.59 24.51
C VAL A 84 72.73 13.54 23.72
N GLU A 85 73.22 13.11 22.56
CA GLU A 85 74.04 13.91 21.64
C GLU A 85 73.23 14.32 20.41
N ARG A 86 73.39 15.57 19.96
CA ARG A 86 72.80 16.04 18.70
C ARG A 86 73.70 17.07 18.01
N PHE A 87 73.95 16.87 16.72
CA PHE A 87 74.71 17.78 15.85
C PHE A 87 73.96 18.03 14.54
N LYS A 88 73.96 19.27 14.05
CA LYS A 88 73.21 19.63 12.82
C LYS A 88 73.78 18.95 11.58
N GLU A 89 75.10 18.84 11.51
CA GLU A 89 75.81 18.26 10.36
C GLU A 89 75.95 16.73 10.42
N LYS A 90 75.76 16.10 11.60
CA LYS A 90 75.82 14.63 11.77
C LYS A 90 74.42 14.04 11.86
N ASN A 91 74.26 12.77 11.43
CA ASN A 91 73.00 12.02 11.52
C ASN A 91 71.76 12.79 11.04
N LYS A 92 71.92 13.70 10.07
CA LYS A 92 70.85 14.60 9.57
C LYS A 92 70.16 15.41 10.69
N GLY A 93 70.85 15.72 11.79
CA GLY A 93 70.29 16.44 12.93
C GLY A 93 69.52 15.57 13.95
N GLN A 94 69.49 14.25 13.76
CA GLN A 94 68.85 13.31 14.69
C GLN A 94 69.70 13.09 15.95
N ALA A 95 69.01 12.78 17.06
CA ALA A 95 69.67 12.45 18.33
C ALA A 95 70.38 11.09 18.26
N TYR A 96 71.51 11.03 18.96
CA TYR A 96 72.19 9.80 19.37
C TYR A 96 71.99 9.64 20.88
N VAL A 97 71.43 8.52 21.31
CA VAL A 97 71.12 8.26 22.72
C VAL A 97 71.91 7.06 23.20
N ARG A 98 72.48 7.16 24.41
CA ARG A 98 73.09 6.04 25.12
C ARG A 98 72.59 5.99 26.55
N LEU A 99 72.10 4.84 26.98
CA LEU A 99 71.61 4.58 28.34
C LEU A 99 72.69 3.97 29.23
N GLU A 100 72.46 3.98 30.54
CA GLU A 100 73.36 3.44 31.55
C GLU A 100 73.61 1.92 31.39
N ASP A 101 72.62 1.17 30.89
CA ASP A 101 72.72 -0.26 30.61
C ASP A 101 73.54 -0.59 29.34
N GLY A 102 74.03 0.44 28.63
CA GLY A 102 74.79 0.32 27.39
C GLY A 102 73.94 0.27 26.12
N GLN A 103 72.60 0.32 26.21
CA GLN A 103 71.72 0.44 25.05
C GLN A 103 71.99 1.74 24.30
N VAL A 104 72.08 1.65 22.98
CA VAL A 104 72.24 2.80 22.08
C VAL A 104 71.03 2.88 21.16
N GLY A 105 70.52 4.10 20.94
CA GLY A 105 69.41 4.35 20.03
C GLY A 105 69.48 5.72 19.35
N ASP A 106 68.44 6.01 18.58
CA ASP A 106 68.29 7.20 17.76
C ASP A 106 67.16 8.11 18.27
N GLU A 107 66.69 9.03 17.42
CA GLU A 107 65.56 9.93 17.68
C GLU A 107 64.30 9.21 18.21
N ARG A 108 64.03 7.98 17.73
CA ARG A 108 62.82 7.24 18.15
C ARG A 108 62.94 6.77 19.59
N LEU A 109 64.13 6.31 19.98
CA LEU A 109 64.39 5.92 21.37
C LEU A 109 64.27 7.15 22.29
N LEU A 110 64.85 8.29 21.89
CA LEU A 110 64.71 9.55 22.65
C LEU A 110 63.24 9.95 22.82
N THR A 111 62.47 9.91 21.74
CA THR A 111 61.04 10.27 21.76
C THR A 111 60.24 9.32 22.66
N THR A 112 60.60 8.03 22.68
CA THR A 112 59.94 7.03 23.54
C THR A 112 60.25 7.26 25.01
N ILE A 113 61.50 7.58 25.34
CA ILE A 113 61.94 7.88 26.70
C ILE A 113 61.31 9.16 27.22
N LEU A 114 61.22 10.20 26.37
CA LEU A 114 60.64 11.48 26.76
C LEU A 114 59.11 11.42 26.83
N SER A 115 58.43 10.51 26.11
CA SER A 115 56.97 10.38 26.15
C SER A 115 56.44 10.21 27.59
N PRO A 116 55.44 10.99 28.03
CA PRO A 116 54.52 11.83 27.25
C PRO A 116 55.00 13.26 26.90
N LEU A 117 56.20 13.67 27.30
CA LEU A 117 56.74 15.02 27.07
C LEU A 117 57.05 15.24 25.57
N THR A 118 56.27 16.11 24.92
CA THR A 118 56.56 16.61 23.58
C THR A 118 57.23 17.98 23.61
N ARG A 119 57.73 18.42 22.44
CA ARG A 119 58.31 19.77 22.28
C ARG A 119 57.30 20.85 22.62
N GLU A 120 56.07 20.68 22.16
CA GLU A 120 54.96 21.62 22.36
C GLU A 120 54.65 21.74 23.85
N ILE A 121 54.51 20.61 24.56
CA ILE A 121 54.28 20.59 26.01
C ILE A 121 55.46 21.22 26.75
N PHE A 122 56.70 20.91 26.36
CA PHE A 122 57.87 21.53 26.99
C PHE A 122 57.90 23.05 26.81
N ASP A 123 57.66 23.53 25.59
CA ASP A 123 57.67 24.96 25.26
C ASP A 123 56.53 25.73 25.96
N GLU A 124 55.33 25.15 26.04
CA GLU A 124 54.14 25.83 26.59
C GLU A 124 54.05 25.79 28.13
N VAL A 125 54.62 24.76 28.75
CA VAL A 125 54.33 24.42 30.15
C VAL A 125 55.57 24.47 31.03
N PHE A 126 56.63 23.78 30.61
CA PHE A 126 57.86 23.62 31.39
C PHE A 126 58.89 24.72 31.12
N SER A 127 58.72 25.47 30.03
CA SER A 127 59.52 26.64 29.72
C SER A 127 58.76 27.95 30.00
N PHE A 128 59.43 28.93 30.59
CA PHE A 128 58.90 30.26 30.84
C PHE A 128 59.81 31.26 30.17
N GLN A 129 59.33 31.90 29.10
CA GLN A 129 60.09 32.90 28.36
C GLN A 129 59.43 34.28 28.48
N GLN A 130 60.23 35.34 28.38
CA GLN A 130 59.73 36.71 28.38
C GLN A 130 58.65 36.96 27.30
N GLU A 131 58.78 36.36 26.12
CA GLU A 131 57.86 36.55 25.00
C GLU A 131 56.51 35.81 25.17
N GLN A 132 56.40 34.87 26.11
CA GLN A 132 55.20 34.06 26.35
C GLN A 132 54.19 34.72 27.31
N LEU A 133 54.51 35.91 27.83
CA LEU A 133 53.69 36.66 28.81
C LEU A 133 52.60 37.56 28.17
N VAL A 134 52.27 37.38 26.88
CA VAL A 134 51.27 38.17 26.11
C VAL A 134 50.32 37.17 25.44
N ASP A 135 48.99 37.14 25.58
CA ASP A 135 47.95 38.18 25.69
C ASP A 135 46.87 37.69 26.69
N LEU A 136 46.97 38.06 27.97
CA LEU A 136 46.14 37.52 29.08
C LEU A 136 44.70 38.06 29.11
N ASN A 137 44.39 39.11 28.34
CA ASN A 137 43.06 39.74 28.34
C ASN A 137 41.99 38.88 27.65
N ASP A 138 42.41 37.79 26.99
CA ASP A 138 41.55 36.92 26.18
C ASP A 138 41.51 35.48 26.75
N LEU A 139 41.85 35.34 28.06
CA LEU A 139 41.71 34.12 28.86
C LEU A 139 40.31 34.07 29.51
N ASN A 140 39.38 33.36 28.89
CA ASN A 140 38.08 33.01 29.46
C ASN A 140 38.07 31.53 29.92
N GLU A 141 36.99 31.11 30.59
CA GLU A 141 36.81 29.71 31.05
C GLU A 141 37.07 28.72 29.91
N VAL A 142 36.52 28.95 28.71
CA VAL A 142 36.68 28.08 27.54
C VAL A 142 38.16 27.93 27.12
N ARG A 143 38.94 29.01 27.15
CA ARG A 143 40.35 28.99 26.77
C ARG A 143 41.24 28.38 27.87
N LEU A 144 40.89 28.60 29.14
CA LEU A 144 41.52 27.94 30.30
C LEU A 144 41.24 26.44 30.31
N GLN A 145 40.00 26.03 30.08
CA GLN A 145 39.61 24.63 29.91
C GLN A 145 40.33 24.00 28.72
N ARG A 146 40.41 24.69 27.58
CA ARG A 146 41.18 24.21 26.41
C ARG A 146 42.65 24.04 26.74
N LEU A 147 43.30 25.02 27.38
CA LEU A 147 44.72 24.94 27.75
C LEU A 147 44.96 23.83 28.78
N LEU A 148 44.04 23.63 29.73
CA LEU A 148 44.12 22.53 30.68
C LEU A 148 43.98 21.16 30.03
N LEU A 149 43.09 21.03 29.06
CA LEU A 149 42.88 19.78 28.33
C LEU A 149 44.01 19.52 27.33
N THR A 150 44.52 20.54 26.63
CA THR A 150 45.69 20.46 25.74
C THR A 150 46.90 19.92 26.49
N VAL A 151 47.06 20.32 27.74
CA VAL A 151 48.25 20.00 28.52
C VAL A 151 48.07 18.78 29.44
N GLY A 152 46.87 18.57 29.99
CA GLY A 152 46.57 17.48 30.94
C GLY A 152 46.18 16.14 30.29
N LEU A 153 45.83 16.13 29.00
CA LEU A 153 45.47 14.91 28.27
C LEU A 153 46.28 14.80 27.00
N THR A 154 47.27 13.90 27.01
CA THR A 154 47.96 13.49 25.78
C THR A 154 46.93 12.97 24.77
N GLY A 155 46.69 13.75 23.70
CA GLY A 155 45.73 13.40 22.65
C GLY A 155 44.42 14.20 22.62
N SER A 156 44.23 15.18 23.51
CA SER A 156 43.08 16.10 23.46
C SER A 156 42.99 16.89 22.15
N GLU A 157 44.13 17.34 21.60
CA GLU A 157 44.17 17.94 20.25
C GLU A 157 43.64 16.99 19.17
N ARG A 158 43.91 15.68 19.29
CA ARG A 158 43.38 14.67 18.35
C ARG A 158 41.87 14.53 18.51
N LEU A 159 41.35 14.50 19.74
CA LEU A 159 39.91 14.45 19.99
C LEU A 159 39.20 15.72 19.47
N THR A 160 39.81 16.89 19.62
CA THR A 160 39.27 18.15 19.10
C THR A 160 39.30 18.17 17.58
N ALA A 161 40.37 17.66 16.96
CA ALA A 161 40.44 17.48 15.51
C ALA A 161 39.35 16.53 15.01
N ILE A 162 39.16 15.38 15.66
CA ILE A 162 38.11 14.39 15.31
C ILE A 162 36.71 15.02 15.44
N SER A 163 36.43 15.74 16.53
CA SER A 163 35.13 16.42 16.70
C SER A 163 34.88 17.46 15.60
N ASN A 164 35.91 18.24 15.23
CA ASN A 164 35.81 19.21 14.13
C ASN A 164 35.64 18.53 12.76
N ASP A 165 36.29 17.39 12.53
CA ASP A 165 36.14 16.60 11.32
C ASP A 165 34.70 16.06 11.21
N PHE A 166 34.14 15.50 12.30
CA PHE A 166 32.73 15.08 12.33
C PHE A 166 31.76 16.23 12.08
N LEU A 167 31.99 17.39 12.69
CA LEU A 167 31.18 18.59 12.43
C LEU A 167 31.24 19.00 10.95
N LYS A 168 32.45 19.01 10.36
CA LYS A 168 32.66 19.40 8.97
C LYS A 168 32.00 18.42 8.00
N ASP A 169 32.10 17.13 8.26
CA ASP A 169 31.52 16.08 7.40
C ASP A 169 30.00 16.08 7.50
N ARG A 170 29.46 16.19 8.72
CA ARG A 170 28.02 16.33 8.97
C ARG A 170 27.43 17.54 8.23
N GLN A 171 28.16 18.65 8.25
CA GLN A 171 27.80 19.88 7.56
C GLN A 171 27.83 19.77 6.02
N GLN A 172 28.59 18.83 5.45
CA GLN A 172 28.54 18.56 4.01
C GLN A 172 27.28 17.78 3.62
N ILE A 173 26.77 16.95 4.54
CA ILE A 173 25.55 16.17 4.33
C ILE A 173 24.30 17.04 4.50
N TYR A 174 24.16 17.75 5.62
CA TYR A 174 22.98 18.60 5.90
C TYR A 174 23.31 19.85 6.72
N LYS A 175 22.66 20.97 6.34
CA LYS A 175 22.63 22.22 7.11
C LYS A 175 21.21 22.80 7.13
N PRO A 176 20.72 23.34 8.26
CA PRO A 176 19.36 23.90 8.37
C PRO A 176 18.99 24.94 7.30
N SER A 177 19.96 25.71 6.80
CA SER A 177 19.74 26.71 5.75
C SER A 177 20.67 26.54 4.55
N GLY A 178 21.25 25.36 4.35
CA GLY A 178 22.16 25.08 3.24
C GLY A 178 21.42 24.74 1.94
N ARG A 179 21.86 25.29 0.81
CA ARG A 179 21.41 24.86 -0.54
C ARG A 179 22.33 23.85 -1.21
N ILE A 180 23.58 23.82 -0.77
CA ILE A 180 24.67 23.00 -1.32
C ILE A 180 24.68 21.57 -0.75
N PRO A 181 24.40 21.33 0.56
CA PRO A 181 24.49 19.99 1.12
C PRO A 181 23.61 18.99 0.39
N LEU A 182 24.11 17.78 0.22
CA LEU A 182 23.48 16.76 -0.62
C LEU A 182 22.07 16.40 -0.13
N LEU A 183 21.88 16.20 1.19
CA LEU A 183 20.57 15.86 1.74
C LEU A 183 19.54 16.98 1.51
N ASN A 184 19.95 18.24 1.63
CA ASN A 184 19.08 19.39 1.32
C ASN A 184 18.64 19.41 -0.15
N GLN A 185 19.51 19.02 -1.08
CA GLN A 185 19.15 18.88 -2.50
C GLN A 185 18.18 17.72 -2.71
N GLN A 186 18.46 16.55 -2.12
CA GLN A 186 17.60 15.38 -2.23
C GLN A 186 16.19 15.64 -1.67
N LEU A 187 16.07 16.33 -0.53
CA LEU A 187 14.79 16.76 0.06
C LEU A 187 14.02 17.72 -0.85
N LYS A 188 14.72 18.60 -1.57
CA LYS A 188 14.09 19.52 -2.52
C LYS A 188 13.53 18.78 -3.73
N GLU A 189 14.30 17.85 -4.30
CA GLU A 189 13.83 17.02 -5.40
C GLU A 189 12.70 16.09 -4.96
N PHE A 190 12.76 15.52 -3.75
CA PHE A 190 11.67 14.73 -3.18
C PHE A 190 10.36 15.53 -3.07
N ASN A 191 10.42 16.78 -2.59
CA ASN A 191 9.25 17.65 -2.54
C ASN A 191 8.69 17.99 -3.93
N ARG A 192 9.55 18.17 -4.94
CA ARG A 192 9.12 18.36 -6.32
C ARG A 192 8.42 17.12 -6.88
N LEU A 193 8.97 15.94 -6.58
CA LEU A 193 8.44 14.66 -7.02
C LEU A 193 7.08 14.36 -6.38
N GLU A 194 6.92 14.66 -5.09
CA GLU A 194 5.63 14.64 -4.38
C GLU A 194 4.59 15.56 -5.04
N GLN A 195 4.99 16.76 -5.44
CA GLN A 195 4.09 17.68 -6.16
C GLN A 195 3.67 17.14 -7.53
N SER A 196 4.59 16.53 -8.29
CA SER A 196 4.24 15.90 -9.57
C SER A 196 3.34 14.69 -9.40
N ILE A 197 3.56 13.86 -8.38
CA ILE A 197 2.71 12.71 -8.07
C ILE A 197 1.29 13.18 -7.76
N ARG A 198 1.14 14.18 -6.88
CA ARG A 198 -0.19 14.74 -6.55
C ARG A 198 -0.91 15.29 -7.79
N LEU A 199 -0.19 16.00 -8.66
CA LEU A 199 -0.76 16.51 -9.91
C LEU A 199 -1.28 15.39 -10.82
N VAL A 200 -0.56 14.28 -10.91
CA VAL A 200 -0.96 13.12 -11.73
C VAL A 200 -2.10 12.35 -11.05
N GLU A 201 -2.07 12.16 -9.73
CA GLU A 201 -3.14 11.52 -8.96
C GLU A 201 -4.46 12.31 -9.02
N GLU A 202 -4.42 13.65 -8.94
CA GLU A 202 -5.59 14.51 -9.16
C GLU A 202 -6.15 14.38 -10.59
N GLN A 203 -5.27 14.13 -11.57
CA GLN A 203 -5.66 13.93 -12.96
C GLN A 203 -6.19 12.52 -13.22
N GLU A 204 -5.87 11.52 -12.39
CA GLU A 204 -6.23 10.12 -12.62
C GLU A 204 -7.74 9.85 -12.50
N GLN A 205 -8.40 10.41 -11.47
CA GLN A 205 -9.86 10.35 -11.37
C GLN A 205 -10.53 11.07 -12.55
N THR A 206 -9.93 12.19 -12.99
CA THR A 206 -10.40 12.93 -14.16
C THR A 206 -10.20 12.13 -15.44
N TYR A 207 -9.12 11.37 -15.55
CA TYR A 207 -8.82 10.50 -16.69
C TYR A 207 -9.80 9.33 -16.76
N GLN A 208 -10.07 8.64 -15.64
CA GLN A 208 -11.07 7.56 -15.61
C GLN A 208 -12.46 8.07 -16.00
N ASN A 209 -12.92 9.18 -15.41
CA ASN A 209 -14.21 9.77 -15.78
C ASN A 209 -14.28 10.16 -17.28
N LYS A 210 -13.17 10.65 -17.86
CA LYS A 210 -13.07 10.95 -19.30
C LYS A 210 -13.05 9.68 -20.15
N TRP A 211 -12.39 8.61 -19.68
CA TRP A 211 -12.36 7.30 -20.34
C TRP A 211 -13.76 6.68 -20.40
N ASP A 212 -14.49 6.67 -19.28
CA ASP A 212 -15.86 6.15 -19.21
C ASP A 212 -16.80 6.95 -20.11
N ARG A 213 -16.70 8.29 -20.05
CA ARG A 213 -17.48 9.16 -20.94
C ARG A 213 -17.15 8.95 -22.41
N ARG A 214 -15.89 8.64 -22.74
CA ARG A 214 -15.47 8.32 -24.12
C ARG A 214 -16.13 7.02 -24.59
N ILE A 215 -16.14 5.97 -23.78
CA ILE A 215 -16.81 4.70 -24.08
C ILE A 215 -18.31 4.93 -24.29
N GLU A 216 -18.95 5.65 -23.37
CA GLU A 216 -20.38 6.00 -23.48
C GLU A 216 -20.69 6.74 -24.80
N LEU A 217 -19.85 7.72 -25.18
CA LEU A 217 -20.00 8.44 -26.45
C LEU A 217 -19.81 7.55 -27.68
N GLU A 218 -18.91 6.56 -27.64
CA GLU A 218 -18.73 5.60 -28.72
C GLU A 218 -19.97 4.71 -28.90
N GLU A 219 -20.57 4.25 -27.80
CA GLU A 219 -21.82 3.48 -27.82
C GLU A 219 -22.99 4.32 -28.35
N LEU A 220 -23.12 5.57 -27.88
CA LEU A 220 -24.15 6.50 -28.36
C LEU A 220 -23.98 6.81 -29.86
N LEU A 221 -22.75 7.05 -30.32
CA LEU A 221 -22.48 7.30 -31.74
C LEU A 221 -22.86 6.10 -32.61
N GLU A 222 -22.55 4.88 -32.18
CA GLU A 222 -22.89 3.66 -32.92
C GLU A 222 -24.41 3.44 -32.94
N LYS A 223 -25.09 3.68 -31.82
CA LYS A 223 -26.55 3.63 -31.73
C LYS A 223 -27.21 4.62 -32.70
N GLU A 224 -26.83 5.89 -32.64
CA GLU A 224 -27.39 6.95 -33.49
C GLU A 224 -27.05 6.70 -34.97
N ARG A 225 -25.88 6.12 -35.27
CA ARG A 225 -25.50 5.70 -36.63
C ARG A 225 -26.43 4.62 -37.17
N LYS A 226 -26.73 3.61 -36.35
CA LYS A 226 -27.64 2.52 -36.72
C LYS A 226 -29.07 3.03 -36.91
N GLU A 227 -29.58 3.86 -36.00
CA GLU A 227 -30.91 4.47 -36.13
C GLU A 227 -31.02 5.35 -37.39
N LEU A 228 -29.94 6.06 -37.75
CA LEU A 228 -29.89 6.84 -38.98
C LEU A 228 -29.89 5.96 -40.24
N GLU A 229 -29.17 4.84 -40.23
CA GLU A 229 -29.16 3.87 -41.34
C GLU A 229 -30.53 3.21 -41.53
N ASP A 230 -31.16 2.79 -40.43
CA ASP A 230 -32.52 2.25 -40.41
C ASP A 230 -33.53 3.27 -40.96
N SER A 231 -33.39 4.54 -40.54
CA SER A 231 -34.22 5.65 -41.02
C SER A 231 -34.08 5.89 -42.54
N TYR A 232 -32.87 5.82 -43.10
CA TYR A 232 -32.68 5.90 -44.55
C TYR A 232 -33.31 4.73 -45.30
N SER A 233 -33.24 3.52 -44.74
CA SER A 233 -33.89 2.33 -45.32
C SER A 233 -35.42 2.48 -45.36
N LEU A 234 -36.00 3.05 -44.29
CA LEU A 234 -37.42 3.34 -44.19
C LEU A 234 -37.85 4.45 -45.15
N GLU A 235 -37.08 5.55 -45.24
CA GLU A 235 -37.34 6.62 -46.21
C GLU A 235 -37.38 6.06 -47.64
N LYS A 236 -36.40 5.24 -48.02
CA LYS A 236 -36.34 4.61 -49.33
C LYS A 236 -37.61 3.79 -49.62
N THR A 237 -38.03 2.99 -48.65
CA THR A 237 -39.26 2.17 -48.76
C THR A 237 -40.50 3.04 -48.95
N LEU A 238 -40.64 4.12 -48.17
CA LEU A 238 -41.76 5.05 -48.26
C LEU A 238 -41.77 5.84 -49.59
N LEU A 239 -40.59 6.20 -50.11
CA LEU A 239 -40.47 6.86 -51.43
C LEU A 239 -40.83 5.91 -52.58
N ASP A 240 -40.43 4.64 -52.49
CA ASP A 240 -40.88 3.62 -53.44
C ASP A 240 -42.41 3.44 -53.36
N GLN A 241 -42.99 3.37 -52.16
CA GLN A 241 -44.46 3.35 -51.99
C GLN A 241 -45.12 4.59 -52.60
N GLN A 242 -44.57 5.79 -52.41
CA GLN A 242 -45.08 7.01 -53.01
C GLN A 242 -45.07 6.94 -54.56
N LYS A 243 -43.98 6.43 -55.13
CA LYS A 243 -43.78 6.29 -56.58
C LYS A 243 -44.74 5.27 -57.21
N TYR A 244 -44.96 4.13 -56.55
CA TYR A 244 -45.81 3.04 -57.05
C TYR A 244 -47.28 3.14 -56.61
N PHE A 245 -47.64 4.13 -55.78
CA PHE A 245 -49.02 4.35 -55.31
C PHE A 245 -50.09 4.43 -56.42
N PRO A 246 -49.84 5.05 -57.59
CA PRO A 246 -50.82 5.06 -58.69
C PRO A 246 -51.17 3.64 -59.18
N LEU A 247 -50.18 2.75 -59.26
CA LEU A 247 -50.40 1.34 -59.65
C LEU A 247 -51.14 0.57 -58.53
N TYR A 248 -50.88 0.90 -57.26
CA TYR A 248 -51.64 0.35 -56.14
C TYR A 248 -53.12 0.75 -56.19
N THR A 249 -53.43 2.01 -56.55
CA THR A 249 -54.83 2.42 -56.72
C THR A 249 -55.51 1.70 -57.88
N GLU A 250 -54.80 1.47 -58.99
CA GLU A 250 -55.29 0.67 -60.12
C GLU A 250 -55.60 -0.77 -59.67
N TRP A 251 -54.66 -1.42 -58.97
CA TRP A 251 -54.86 -2.76 -58.40
C TRP A 251 -56.04 -2.80 -57.43
N GLN A 252 -56.18 -1.83 -56.51
CA GLN A 252 -57.26 -1.79 -55.53
C GLN A 252 -58.63 -1.68 -56.22
N THR A 253 -58.73 -0.87 -57.28
CA THR A 253 -59.96 -0.75 -58.08
C THR A 253 -60.30 -2.05 -58.81
N LEU A 254 -59.35 -2.64 -59.53
CA LEU A 254 -59.53 -3.91 -60.26
C LEU A 254 -59.81 -5.09 -59.32
N ASN A 255 -59.15 -5.14 -58.17
CA ASN A 255 -59.34 -6.20 -57.17
C ASN A 255 -60.73 -6.10 -56.52
N ARG A 256 -61.23 -4.87 -56.27
CA ARG A 256 -62.59 -4.65 -55.78
C ARG A 256 -63.66 -4.99 -56.83
N GLU A 257 -63.40 -4.70 -58.10
CA GLU A 257 -64.32 -5.00 -59.21
C GLU A 257 -64.39 -6.50 -59.54
N THR A 258 -63.29 -7.24 -59.34
CA THR A 258 -63.20 -8.68 -59.61
C THR A 258 -63.50 -9.56 -58.40
N GLY A 259 -63.64 -8.97 -57.20
CA GLY A 259 -63.93 -9.68 -55.96
C GLY A 259 -62.79 -10.58 -55.48
N GLY A 260 -61.54 -10.29 -55.85
CA GLY A 260 -60.38 -11.11 -55.49
C GLY A 260 -60.23 -12.43 -56.24
N LYS A 261 -60.99 -12.62 -57.33
CA LYS A 261 -60.91 -13.84 -58.14
C LYS A 261 -59.59 -13.88 -58.93
N LYS A 262 -58.79 -14.93 -58.73
CA LYS A 262 -57.46 -15.12 -59.35
C LYS A 262 -57.57 -15.86 -60.68
N GLU A 263 -56.48 -15.93 -61.43
CA GLU A 263 -56.41 -16.64 -62.72
C GLU A 263 -56.83 -18.14 -62.63
N LYS A 264 -56.78 -18.72 -61.42
CA LYS A 264 -57.29 -20.08 -61.13
C LYS A 264 -58.82 -20.19 -61.13
N ASP A 265 -59.55 -19.08 -60.97
CA ASP A 265 -61.01 -19.04 -60.98
C ASP A 265 -61.57 -18.91 -62.41
N ALA A 266 -60.70 -18.67 -63.39
CA ALA A 266 -61.06 -18.69 -64.80
C ALA A 266 -60.87 -20.10 -65.38
N ALA A 267 -61.85 -20.59 -66.14
CA ALA A 267 -61.79 -21.91 -66.73
C ALA A 267 -60.63 -22.03 -67.74
N SER A 268 -59.92 -23.16 -67.73
CA SER A 268 -58.79 -23.40 -68.64
C SER A 268 -59.21 -23.22 -70.10
N GLN A 269 -58.30 -22.72 -70.93
CA GLN A 269 -58.56 -22.44 -72.35
C GLN A 269 -58.98 -23.70 -73.13
N THR A 270 -58.54 -24.87 -72.65
CA THR A 270 -58.99 -26.19 -73.13
C THR A 270 -60.44 -26.49 -72.73
N THR A 271 -60.82 -26.13 -71.50
CA THR A 271 -62.18 -26.30 -70.94
C THR A 271 -63.20 -25.44 -71.67
N ILE A 272 -62.87 -24.17 -71.93
CA ILE A 272 -63.69 -23.23 -72.71
C ILE A 272 -63.99 -23.79 -74.11
N LYS A 273 -63.00 -24.41 -74.75
CA LYS A 273 -63.16 -25.03 -76.08
C LYS A 273 -64.01 -26.31 -76.03
N SER A 274 -63.79 -27.19 -75.05
CA SER A 274 -64.56 -28.43 -74.90
C SER A 274 -66.04 -28.20 -74.54
N VAL A 275 -66.36 -27.15 -73.78
CA VAL A 275 -67.76 -26.76 -73.47
C VAL A 275 -68.49 -26.34 -74.74
N SER A 276 -67.83 -25.58 -75.63
CA SER A 276 -68.39 -25.17 -76.91
C SER A 276 -68.75 -26.36 -77.81
N ASP A 277 -67.89 -27.37 -77.88
CA ASP A 277 -68.08 -28.55 -78.74
C ASP A 277 -69.19 -29.48 -78.20
N ALA A 278 -69.24 -29.69 -76.88
CA ALA A 278 -70.23 -30.57 -76.25
C ALA A 278 -71.69 -30.05 -76.31
N LEU A 279 -71.86 -28.72 -76.31
CA LEU A 279 -73.16 -28.06 -76.50
C LEU A 279 -73.80 -28.38 -77.86
N GLN A 280 -72.98 -28.59 -78.89
CA GLN A 280 -73.48 -28.96 -80.21
C GLN A 280 -73.99 -30.41 -80.25
N GLU A 281 -73.29 -31.33 -79.59
CA GLU A 281 -73.61 -32.76 -79.55
C GLU A 281 -74.89 -33.07 -78.74
N TYR A 282 -75.09 -32.41 -77.59
CA TYR A 282 -76.27 -32.62 -76.74
C TYR A 282 -77.61 -32.37 -77.47
N ARG A 283 -77.65 -31.35 -78.33
CA ARG A 283 -78.85 -30.99 -79.09
C ARG A 283 -79.28 -32.08 -80.07
N PHE A 284 -78.33 -32.87 -80.56
CA PHE A 284 -78.58 -33.96 -81.51
C PHE A 284 -79.21 -35.19 -80.84
N LEU A 285 -78.69 -35.61 -79.68
CA LEU A 285 -79.09 -36.84 -78.99
C LEU A 285 -80.45 -36.76 -78.29
N THR A 286 -80.86 -35.56 -77.86
CA THR A 286 -82.15 -35.28 -77.21
C THR A 286 -83.37 -35.77 -78.00
N LYS A 287 -83.27 -35.79 -79.32
CA LYS A 287 -84.35 -36.19 -80.23
C LYS A 287 -84.57 -37.71 -80.31
N LYS A 288 -83.57 -38.51 -79.91
CA LYS A 288 -83.52 -39.97 -80.10
C LYS A 288 -83.98 -40.75 -78.87
N GLU A 289 -83.92 -40.13 -77.69
CA GLU A 289 -84.27 -40.73 -76.39
C GLU A 289 -85.78 -40.89 -76.17
N THR A 290 -86.56 -39.91 -76.64
CA THR A 290 -88.01 -39.86 -76.41
C THR A 290 -88.78 -41.00 -77.08
N GLU A 291 -88.18 -41.69 -78.05
CA GLU A 291 -88.80 -42.78 -78.81
C GLU A 291 -88.72 -44.15 -78.10
N LEU A 292 -87.82 -44.35 -77.13
CA LEU A 292 -87.61 -45.67 -76.52
C LEU A 292 -88.28 -45.86 -75.14
N LEU A 293 -88.67 -44.76 -74.46
CA LEU A 293 -89.16 -44.77 -73.07
C LEU A 293 -90.55 -45.31 -72.84
N GLU A 294 -91.36 -45.44 -73.89
CA GLU A 294 -92.71 -46.01 -73.78
C GLU A 294 -92.71 -47.52 -73.50
N ASN A 295 -91.56 -48.23 -73.61
CA ASN A 295 -91.52 -49.70 -73.66
C ASN A 295 -91.11 -50.44 -72.36
N GLN A 296 -90.87 -49.78 -71.21
CA GLN A 296 -90.10 -50.44 -70.13
C GLN A 296 -90.68 -50.47 -68.70
N SER A 297 -91.93 -50.05 -68.46
CA SER A 297 -92.44 -49.83 -67.10
C SER A 297 -93.06 -51.04 -66.35
N GLU A 298 -92.92 -52.29 -66.81
CA GLU A 298 -93.74 -53.41 -66.29
C GLU A 298 -93.07 -54.45 -65.34
N ILE A 299 -91.76 -54.43 -65.02
CA ILE A 299 -91.15 -55.63 -64.38
C ILE A 299 -90.19 -55.30 -63.21
N ILE A 300 -90.37 -56.03 -62.09
CA ILE A 300 -89.42 -56.42 -60.99
C ILE A 300 -89.67 -55.84 -59.57
N LYS A 301 -90.00 -56.74 -58.60
CA LYS A 301 -90.06 -56.60 -57.12
C LYS A 301 -89.67 -57.97 -56.48
N ASP A 302 -88.61 -58.06 -55.63
CA ASP A 302 -88.42 -58.97 -54.45
C ASP A 302 -86.92 -59.23 -54.06
N ILE A 303 -86.46 -58.89 -52.82
CA ILE A 303 -85.12 -59.21 -52.20
C ILE A 303 -85.23 -59.46 -50.65
N THR A 304 -84.29 -60.23 -50.04
CA THR A 304 -84.22 -60.76 -48.63
C THR A 304 -83.66 -59.80 -47.52
N PRO A 305 -84.06 -59.91 -46.22
CA PRO A 305 -83.70 -58.95 -45.14
C PRO A 305 -82.22 -58.80 -44.67
N ALA A 306 -81.37 -59.83 -44.69
CA ALA A 306 -79.95 -59.70 -44.29
C ALA A 306 -79.11 -58.99 -45.37
N VAL A 307 -79.44 -59.26 -46.64
CA VAL A 307 -78.96 -58.51 -47.81
C VAL A 307 -79.50 -57.08 -47.76
N GLN A 308 -80.73 -56.90 -47.27
CA GLN A 308 -81.29 -55.58 -47.04
C GLN A 308 -80.57 -54.80 -45.94
N PHE A 309 -80.25 -55.39 -44.77
CA PHE A 309 -79.45 -54.73 -43.71
C PHE A 309 -78.05 -54.36 -44.19
N TYR A 310 -77.40 -55.24 -44.97
CA TYR A 310 -76.12 -54.97 -45.59
C TYR A 310 -76.21 -53.87 -46.64
N LEU A 311 -77.22 -53.87 -47.52
CA LEU A 311 -77.45 -52.82 -48.52
C LEU A 311 -77.82 -51.47 -47.89
N GLU A 312 -78.56 -51.49 -46.77
CA GLU A 312 -78.94 -50.30 -46.01
C GLU A 312 -77.75 -49.65 -45.26
N ASN A 313 -76.72 -50.44 -44.89
CA ASN A 313 -75.58 -49.98 -44.09
C ASN A 313 -74.21 -50.19 -44.78
N GLN A 314 -74.19 -50.40 -46.10
CA GLN A 314 -73.00 -50.79 -46.86
C GLN A 314 -71.87 -49.75 -46.73
N GLU A 315 -72.24 -48.48 -46.81
CA GLU A 315 -71.30 -47.35 -46.77
C GLU A 315 -70.61 -47.23 -45.40
N LEU A 316 -71.33 -47.51 -44.31
CA LEU A 316 -70.80 -47.48 -42.94
C LEU A 316 -69.78 -48.61 -42.70
N PHE A 317 -70.02 -49.81 -43.25
CA PHE A 317 -69.07 -50.92 -43.14
C PHE A 317 -67.79 -50.72 -43.97
N GLU A 318 -67.89 -50.07 -45.14
CA GLU A 318 -66.71 -49.78 -45.98
C GLU A 318 -65.85 -48.64 -45.40
N GLN A 319 -66.46 -47.60 -44.83
CA GLN A 319 -65.74 -46.52 -44.14
C GLN A 319 -64.94 -47.03 -42.94
N LEU A 320 -65.51 -47.92 -42.12
CA LEU A 320 -64.81 -48.48 -40.96
C LEU A 320 -63.60 -49.35 -41.36
N LEU A 321 -63.71 -50.15 -42.42
CA LEU A 321 -62.60 -51.01 -42.85
C LEU A 321 -61.42 -50.22 -43.45
N ASP A 322 -61.65 -49.01 -43.96
CA ASP A 322 -60.61 -48.12 -44.49
C ASP A 322 -59.75 -47.48 -43.37
N ASP A 323 -60.33 -47.28 -42.17
CA ASP A 323 -59.67 -46.67 -41.01
C ASP A 323 -58.70 -47.62 -40.25
N GLN A 324 -58.51 -48.86 -40.71
CA GLN A 324 -57.73 -49.87 -39.99
C GLN A 324 -56.28 -49.45 -39.69
N LEU A 325 -55.61 -48.80 -40.64
CA LEU A 325 -54.20 -48.38 -40.51
C LEU A 325 -54.04 -47.14 -39.61
N SER A 326 -55.03 -46.24 -39.61
CA SER A 326 -55.00 -45.02 -38.80
C SER A 326 -55.09 -45.36 -37.32
N VAL A 327 -55.99 -46.27 -36.96
CA VAL A 327 -56.20 -46.75 -35.60
C VAL A 327 -54.99 -47.48 -35.02
N GLN A 328 -54.28 -48.28 -35.83
CA GLN A 328 -53.06 -48.96 -35.39
C GLN A 328 -51.93 -47.97 -35.06
N SER A 329 -51.77 -46.93 -35.87
CA SER A 329 -50.74 -45.90 -35.65
C SER A 329 -50.98 -45.05 -34.39
N ILE A 330 -52.24 -44.83 -34.01
CA ILE A 330 -52.62 -44.06 -32.83
C ILE A 330 -52.29 -44.83 -31.54
N SER A 331 -52.54 -46.15 -31.53
CA SER A 331 -52.23 -47.00 -30.37
C SER A 331 -50.72 -47.11 -30.11
N GLU A 332 -49.88 -47.24 -31.15
CA GLU A 332 -48.42 -47.28 -31.00
C GLU A 332 -47.86 -45.94 -30.51
N ARG A 333 -48.46 -44.82 -30.92
CA ARG A 333 -48.08 -43.48 -30.45
C ARG A 333 -48.38 -43.28 -28.97
N GLN A 334 -49.50 -43.81 -28.47
CA GLN A 334 -49.87 -43.76 -27.05
C GLN A 334 -48.79 -44.43 -26.17
N GLU A 335 -48.32 -45.63 -26.55
CA GLU A 335 -47.31 -46.36 -25.77
C GLU A 335 -45.98 -45.59 -25.69
N VAL A 336 -45.53 -45.00 -26.79
CA VAL A 336 -44.28 -44.22 -26.83
C VAL A 336 -44.37 -42.95 -25.98
N MET A 337 -45.50 -42.23 -26.06
CA MET A 337 -45.71 -41.01 -25.26
C MET A 337 -45.79 -41.31 -23.77
N GLN A 338 -46.39 -42.45 -23.38
CA GLN A 338 -46.44 -42.89 -21.98
C GLN A 338 -45.04 -43.13 -21.41
N GLN A 339 -44.15 -43.79 -22.17
CA GLN A 339 -42.76 -44.02 -21.74
C GLN A 339 -41.96 -42.72 -21.57
N GLN A 340 -42.20 -41.72 -22.42
CA GLN A 340 -41.54 -40.41 -22.29
C GLN A 340 -42.02 -39.65 -21.04
N LEU A 341 -43.32 -39.74 -20.71
CA LEU A 341 -43.88 -39.14 -19.50
C LEU A 341 -43.25 -39.74 -18.22
N ASP A 342 -43.06 -41.06 -18.18
CA ASP A 342 -42.40 -41.76 -17.06
C ASP A 342 -40.92 -41.34 -16.90
N ALA A 343 -40.24 -41.03 -18.01
CA ALA A 343 -38.87 -40.52 -17.99
C ALA A 343 -38.78 -39.08 -17.43
N TYR A 344 -39.71 -38.20 -17.80
CA TYR A 344 -39.76 -36.83 -17.26
C TYR A 344 -40.04 -36.80 -15.76
N THR A 345 -40.99 -37.62 -15.29
CA THR A 345 -41.29 -37.73 -13.85
C THR A 345 -40.11 -38.29 -13.05
N SER A 346 -39.37 -39.25 -13.60
CA SER A 346 -38.15 -39.79 -12.97
C SER A 346 -37.03 -38.76 -12.88
N ASN A 347 -36.73 -38.04 -13.99
CA ASN A 347 -35.71 -36.99 -14.01
C ASN A 347 -36.04 -35.83 -13.06
N LYS A 348 -37.32 -35.43 -13.01
CA LYS A 348 -37.81 -34.41 -12.09
C LYS A 348 -37.52 -34.81 -10.64
N LYS A 349 -37.86 -36.05 -10.25
CA LYS A 349 -37.61 -36.58 -8.91
C LYS A 349 -36.11 -36.60 -8.55
N GLU A 350 -35.25 -37.00 -9.48
CA GLU A 350 -33.79 -37.02 -9.28
C GLU A 350 -33.22 -35.62 -9.02
N LEU A 351 -33.71 -34.60 -9.73
CA LEU A 351 -33.29 -33.21 -9.52
C LEU A 351 -33.73 -32.66 -8.15
N TYR A 352 -34.95 -32.96 -7.69
CA TYR A 352 -35.40 -32.59 -6.34
C TYR A 352 -34.54 -33.23 -5.24
N GLU A 353 -34.24 -34.53 -5.37
CA GLU A 353 -33.42 -35.26 -4.40
C GLU A 353 -31.96 -34.76 -4.39
N LYS A 354 -31.38 -34.48 -5.57
CA LYS A 354 -29.99 -34.04 -5.71
C LYS A 354 -29.71 -32.65 -5.14
N TYR A 355 -30.65 -31.71 -5.33
CA TYR A 355 -30.49 -30.31 -4.93
C TYR A 355 -31.29 -29.94 -3.66
N ARG A 356 -31.97 -30.91 -3.01
CA ARG A 356 -32.77 -30.73 -1.79
C ARG A 356 -33.82 -29.60 -1.90
N LEU A 357 -34.40 -29.47 -3.08
CA LEU A 357 -35.35 -28.40 -3.41
C LEU A 357 -36.73 -28.69 -2.80
N SER A 358 -37.46 -27.64 -2.43
CA SER A 358 -38.86 -27.77 -2.00
C SER A 358 -39.83 -27.57 -3.17
N ASP A 359 -40.98 -28.24 -3.15
CA ASP A 359 -42.01 -28.13 -4.20
C ASP A 359 -42.58 -26.71 -4.37
N ALA A 360 -42.42 -25.83 -3.38
CA ALA A 360 -42.98 -24.48 -3.37
C ALA A 360 -42.26 -23.47 -4.30
N LEU A 361 -41.05 -23.79 -4.79
CA LEU A 361 -40.19 -22.86 -5.53
C LEU A 361 -40.46 -22.76 -7.05
N LEU A 362 -41.27 -23.64 -7.64
CA LEU A 362 -41.38 -23.73 -9.11
C LEU A 362 -42.24 -22.66 -9.78
N ASP A 363 -43.14 -22.02 -9.04
CA ASP A 363 -44.08 -21.04 -9.60
C ASP A 363 -43.46 -19.65 -9.80
N VAL A 364 -42.22 -19.44 -9.33
CA VAL A 364 -41.59 -18.11 -9.33
C VAL A 364 -40.72 -17.90 -10.58
N VAL A 365 -41.17 -17.05 -11.50
CA VAL A 365 -40.42 -16.64 -12.69
C VAL A 365 -39.53 -15.46 -12.30
N ILE A 366 -38.21 -15.63 -12.38
CA ILE A 366 -37.24 -14.54 -12.28
C ILE A 366 -37.04 -14.00 -13.69
N GLU A 367 -37.39 -12.74 -13.92
CA GLU A 367 -37.16 -12.03 -15.17
C GLU A 367 -35.67 -11.73 -15.38
N GLU A 368 -35.25 -11.50 -16.62
CA GLU A 368 -33.84 -11.24 -16.96
C GLU A 368 -33.28 -10.01 -16.20
N GLN A 369 -34.12 -9.01 -15.92
CA GLN A 369 -33.77 -7.84 -15.11
C GLN A 369 -33.58 -8.20 -13.62
N GLU A 370 -34.37 -9.12 -13.10
CA GLU A 370 -34.30 -9.59 -11.72
C GLU A 370 -33.06 -10.46 -11.49
N GLU A 371 -32.65 -11.24 -12.50
CA GLU A 371 -31.38 -11.98 -12.49
C GLU A 371 -30.16 -11.03 -12.47
N ILE A 372 -30.21 -9.90 -13.18
CA ILE A 372 -29.17 -8.87 -13.14
C ILE A 372 -29.11 -8.25 -11.73
N SER A 373 -30.24 -7.90 -11.13
CA SER A 373 -30.28 -7.38 -9.75
C SER A 373 -29.77 -8.39 -8.72
N LEU A 374 -30.02 -9.68 -8.91
CA LEU A 374 -29.46 -10.76 -8.08
C LEU A 374 -27.94 -10.90 -8.24
N LYS A 375 -27.40 -10.70 -9.45
CA LYS A 375 -25.95 -10.67 -9.70
C LYS A 375 -25.27 -9.47 -9.03
N GLU A 376 -25.85 -8.29 -9.18
CA GLU A 376 -25.38 -7.07 -8.50
C GLU A 376 -25.40 -7.25 -6.97
N LEU A 377 -26.49 -7.82 -6.42
CA LEU A 377 -26.59 -8.08 -4.99
C LEU A 377 -25.55 -9.11 -4.50
N ALA A 378 -25.24 -10.13 -5.32
CA ALA A 378 -24.20 -11.12 -5.00
C ALA A 378 -22.79 -10.51 -5.00
N GLU A 379 -22.48 -9.63 -5.94
CA GLU A 379 -21.20 -8.91 -5.97
C GLU A 379 -21.04 -8.00 -4.75
N VAL A 380 -22.09 -7.23 -4.41
CA VAL A 380 -22.08 -6.36 -3.23
C VAL A 380 -21.94 -7.17 -1.93
N GLU A 381 -22.62 -8.32 -1.80
CA GLU A 381 -22.47 -9.20 -0.64
C GLU A 381 -21.04 -9.76 -0.52
N GLU A 382 -20.41 -10.15 -1.64
CA GLU A 382 -19.04 -10.68 -1.64
C GLU A 382 -18.01 -9.60 -1.28
N GLU A 383 -18.17 -8.37 -1.80
CA GLU A 383 -17.33 -7.23 -1.42
C GLU A 383 -17.45 -6.89 0.07
N LEU A 384 -18.67 -6.88 0.61
CA LEU A 384 -18.90 -6.66 2.03
C LEU A 384 -18.27 -7.76 2.89
N LEU A 385 -18.40 -9.03 2.53
CA LEU A 385 -17.74 -10.13 3.24
C LEU A 385 -16.20 -9.99 3.24
N ARG A 386 -15.60 -9.55 2.13
CA ARG A 386 -14.16 -9.24 2.08
C ARG A 386 -13.80 -8.05 2.98
N LYS A 387 -14.59 -6.98 2.92
CA LYS A 387 -14.38 -5.77 3.73
C LYS A 387 -14.52 -6.05 5.23
N GLN A 388 -15.45 -6.91 5.63
CA GLN A 388 -15.64 -7.35 7.01
C GLN A 388 -14.37 -7.98 7.58
N VAL A 389 -13.68 -8.84 6.81
CA VAL A 389 -12.43 -9.48 7.23
C VAL A 389 -11.31 -8.46 7.38
N ILE A 390 -11.21 -7.50 6.47
CA ILE A 390 -10.20 -6.42 6.53
C ILE A 390 -10.40 -5.57 7.78
N LEU A 391 -11.61 -5.05 7.98
CA LEU A 391 -11.95 -4.21 9.13
C LEU A 391 -11.76 -4.96 10.47
N SER A 392 -12.13 -6.25 10.53
CA SER A 392 -11.90 -7.09 11.72
C SER A 392 -10.41 -7.26 12.05
N ASN A 393 -9.55 -7.35 11.04
CA ASN A 393 -8.11 -7.46 11.23
C ASN A 393 -7.50 -6.13 11.68
N GLU A 394 -7.94 -5.01 11.11
CA GLU A 394 -7.50 -3.67 11.53
C GLU A 394 -7.93 -3.36 12.96
N GLN A 395 -9.19 -3.65 13.33
CA GLN A 395 -9.68 -3.51 14.69
C GLN A 395 -8.84 -4.32 15.69
N SER A 396 -8.49 -5.55 15.32
CA SER A 396 -7.60 -6.39 16.14
C SER A 396 -6.20 -5.78 16.28
N ARG A 397 -5.61 -5.30 15.19
CA ARG A 397 -4.27 -4.67 15.18
C ARG A 397 -4.24 -3.41 16.05
N LEU A 398 -5.21 -2.50 15.87
CA LEU A 398 -5.27 -1.25 16.63
C LEU A 398 -5.55 -1.49 18.11
N SER A 399 -6.41 -2.46 18.46
CA SER A 399 -6.66 -2.80 19.87
C SER A 399 -5.42 -3.33 20.61
N ILE A 400 -4.53 -4.06 19.92
CA ILE A 400 -3.25 -4.51 20.48
C ILE A 400 -2.31 -3.32 20.68
N ARG A 401 -2.25 -2.41 19.70
CA ARG A 401 -1.43 -1.19 19.77
C ARG A 401 -1.90 -0.28 20.90
N GLN A 402 -3.22 -0.12 21.08
CA GLN A 402 -3.83 0.64 22.17
C GLN A 402 -3.42 0.10 23.53
N ARG A 403 -3.61 -1.21 23.78
CA ARG A 403 -3.23 -1.83 25.05
C ARG A 403 -1.74 -1.68 25.37
N LYS A 404 -0.89 -1.75 24.35
CA LYS A 404 0.56 -1.57 24.52
C LYS A 404 0.90 -0.13 24.91
N LEU A 405 0.30 0.84 24.21
CA LEU A 405 0.53 2.25 24.48
C LEU A 405 -0.04 2.70 25.83
N ASP A 406 -1.22 2.20 26.22
CA ASP A 406 -1.82 2.43 27.54
C ASP A 406 -0.90 1.91 28.67
N HIS A 407 -0.26 0.75 28.45
CA HIS A 407 0.69 0.19 29.40
C HIS A 407 1.95 1.07 29.52
N GLU A 408 2.52 1.51 28.38
CA GLU A 408 3.69 2.39 28.33
C GLU A 408 3.40 3.77 28.94
N LEU A 409 2.22 4.34 28.69
CA LEU A 409 1.76 5.59 29.30
C LEU A 409 1.62 5.45 30.82
N SER A 410 1.04 4.35 31.30
CA SER A 410 0.91 4.08 32.74
C SER A 410 2.28 3.91 33.42
N GLU A 411 3.25 3.26 32.76
CA GLU A 411 4.61 3.17 33.30
C GLU A 411 5.29 4.54 33.38
N SER A 412 5.17 5.37 32.34
CA SER A 412 5.72 6.72 32.32
C SER A 412 5.02 7.67 33.32
N GLU A 413 3.70 7.55 33.49
CA GLU A 413 2.92 8.32 34.47
C GLU A 413 3.35 7.97 35.90
N ASN A 414 3.51 6.68 36.21
CA ASN A 414 4.05 6.25 37.50
C ASN A 414 5.46 6.81 37.78
N GLN A 415 6.31 6.92 36.75
CA GLN A 415 7.65 7.52 36.86
C GLN A 415 7.59 9.04 37.10
N LEU A 416 6.64 9.74 36.49
CA LEU A 416 6.38 11.16 36.71
C LEU A 416 5.79 11.44 38.09
N ASP A 417 4.89 10.59 38.60
CA ASP A 417 4.33 10.70 39.95
C ASP A 417 5.37 10.46 41.05
N THR A 418 6.30 9.52 40.84
CA THR A 418 7.45 9.37 41.75
C THR A 418 8.40 10.56 41.73
N SER A 419 8.42 11.35 40.65
CA SER A 419 9.29 12.53 40.49
C SER A 419 8.62 13.84 40.95
N SER A 420 7.28 13.94 40.90
CA SER A 420 6.51 15.09 41.36
C SER A 420 6.33 15.09 42.89
N ALA A 421 6.32 13.93 43.53
CA ALA A 421 6.37 13.80 45.00
C ALA A 421 7.67 14.37 45.62
N SER A 422 8.75 14.49 44.83
CA SER A 422 10.02 15.08 45.27
C SER A 422 10.13 16.61 45.05
N ILE A 423 9.10 17.28 44.52
CA ILE A 423 9.16 18.71 44.17
C ILE A 423 8.22 19.59 45.02
N ASN A 424 7.25 19.02 45.72
CA ASN A 424 6.34 19.79 46.58
C ASN A 424 6.68 19.62 48.06
N GLU A 425 7.68 20.35 48.56
CA GLU A 425 7.75 20.71 49.99
C GLU A 425 8.63 21.95 50.19
N GLU A 426 8.05 23.13 49.93
CA GLU A 426 8.45 24.35 50.63
C GLU A 426 7.23 24.86 51.42
N HIS A 427 7.29 24.60 52.74
CA HIS A 427 6.46 25.11 53.83
C HIS A 427 5.01 24.64 53.99
N LEU A 428 4.85 23.51 54.72
CA LEU A 428 4.01 23.48 55.92
C LEU A 428 4.51 22.41 56.91
N ASP A 429 4.87 22.85 58.12
CA ASP A 429 5.15 22.03 59.30
C ASP A 429 4.06 20.94 59.50
N ASN A 430 4.43 19.66 59.44
CA ASN A 430 4.29 18.69 60.54
C ASN A 430 4.47 17.22 60.09
N SER A 431 5.32 16.50 60.84
CA SER A 431 5.44 15.04 61.04
C SER A 431 6.61 14.31 60.34
N PRO A 432 7.21 13.26 60.98
CA PRO A 432 8.65 13.01 60.94
C PRO A 432 9.05 11.70 60.25
N PHE A 433 10.00 11.70 59.32
CA PHE A 433 10.60 10.46 58.80
C PHE A 433 12.08 10.64 58.40
N LEU A 434 12.98 10.53 59.37
CA LEU A 434 13.98 9.44 59.55
C LEU A 434 15.22 9.50 58.63
N ASP A 435 16.22 10.24 59.13
CA ASP A 435 17.58 10.38 58.61
C ASP A 435 18.35 9.04 58.58
N SER A 436 19.38 8.90 57.75
CA SER A 436 20.22 7.68 57.60
C SER A 436 20.86 7.21 58.92
N PHE A 437 20.98 8.12 59.89
CA PHE A 437 21.40 7.88 61.26
C PHE A 437 20.32 7.15 62.10
N THR A 438 19.03 7.42 61.85
CA THR A 438 17.91 6.83 62.60
C THR A 438 17.62 5.38 62.19
N ILE A 439 17.82 5.02 60.90
CA ILE A 439 17.68 3.64 60.40
C ILE A 439 18.78 2.73 61.00
N LYS A 440 20.00 3.26 61.17
CA LYS A 440 21.10 2.56 61.88
C LYS A 440 20.83 2.42 63.39
N MET A 441 20.19 3.41 64.02
CA MET A 441 19.77 3.34 65.42
C MET A 441 18.64 2.31 65.65
N PHE A 442 17.62 2.26 64.77
CA PHE A 442 16.50 1.33 64.91
C PHE A 442 16.88 -0.13 64.64
N SER A 443 17.80 -0.39 63.71
CA SER A 443 18.33 -1.74 63.45
C SER A 443 19.19 -2.27 64.62
N GLY A 444 19.93 -1.41 65.31
CA GLY A 444 20.62 -1.77 66.55
C GLY A 444 19.67 -2.02 67.72
N LEU A 445 18.61 -1.21 67.84
CA LEU A 445 17.62 -1.31 68.93
C LEU A 445 16.75 -2.58 68.81
N SER A 446 16.37 -2.98 67.59
CA SER A 446 15.56 -4.19 67.36
C SER A 446 16.32 -5.47 67.69
N ILE A 447 17.63 -5.51 67.42
CA ILE A 447 18.50 -6.63 67.80
C ILE A 447 18.66 -6.69 69.33
N ALA A 448 18.80 -5.55 70.00
CA ALA A 448 18.88 -5.49 71.46
C ALA A 448 17.57 -5.96 72.15
N ILE A 449 16.41 -5.58 71.59
CA ILE A 449 15.09 -6.02 72.06
C ILE A 449 14.87 -7.52 71.80
N ALA A 450 15.34 -8.04 70.66
CA ALA A 450 15.29 -9.46 70.34
C ALA A 450 16.13 -10.29 71.34
N ILE A 451 17.32 -9.83 71.72
CA ILE A 451 18.18 -10.50 72.72
C ILE A 451 17.53 -10.45 74.12
N MET A 452 16.93 -9.31 74.49
CA MET A 452 16.24 -9.15 75.77
C MET A 452 14.98 -10.03 75.87
N MET A 453 14.20 -10.13 74.78
CA MET A 453 13.01 -10.99 74.70
C MET A 453 13.38 -12.48 74.64
N LEU A 454 14.52 -12.84 74.04
CA LEU A 454 15.03 -14.21 74.05
C LEU A 454 15.43 -14.65 75.47
N LEU A 455 16.11 -13.78 76.22
CA LEU A 455 16.43 -14.02 77.63
C LEU A 455 15.15 -14.15 78.48
N LEU A 456 14.14 -13.32 78.22
CA LEU A 456 12.85 -13.39 78.91
C LEU A 456 12.08 -14.69 78.58
N ALA A 457 12.12 -15.13 77.32
CA ALA A 457 11.48 -16.36 76.86
C ALA A 457 12.11 -17.62 77.48
N ILE A 458 13.43 -17.62 77.68
CA ILE A 458 14.16 -18.71 78.33
C ILE A 458 13.84 -18.76 79.83
N VAL A 459 13.77 -17.61 80.51
CA VAL A 459 13.50 -17.54 81.96
C VAL A 459 12.05 -17.90 82.29
N LEU A 460 11.08 -17.50 81.45
CA LEU A 460 9.66 -17.77 81.67
C LEU A 460 9.19 -19.09 81.05
N GLY A 461 9.99 -19.73 80.20
CA GLY A 461 9.67 -21.04 79.59
C GLY A 461 8.51 -21.00 78.59
N VAL A 462 8.26 -19.84 77.97
CA VAL A 462 7.07 -19.61 77.12
C VAL A 462 7.46 -19.61 75.64
N SER A 463 7.09 -20.68 74.92
CA SER A 463 7.60 -20.95 73.57
C SER A 463 7.14 -19.97 72.48
N TRP A 464 6.01 -19.28 72.64
CA TRP A 464 5.53 -18.34 71.62
C TRP A 464 6.34 -17.04 71.57
N LEU A 465 7.09 -16.70 72.63
CA LEU A 465 7.99 -15.53 72.64
C LEU A 465 9.18 -15.71 71.68
N TYR A 466 9.59 -16.94 71.36
CA TYR A 466 10.63 -17.18 70.35
C TYR A 466 10.20 -16.72 68.95
N MET A 467 8.90 -16.77 68.62
CA MET A 467 8.39 -16.23 67.37
C MET A 467 8.57 -14.70 67.29
N ILE A 468 8.40 -13.99 68.41
CA ILE A 468 8.61 -12.54 68.48
C ILE A 468 10.10 -12.20 68.29
N VAL A 469 11.00 -13.00 68.87
CA VAL A 469 12.44 -12.84 68.67
C VAL A 469 12.82 -13.00 67.20
N VAL A 470 12.27 -14.00 66.50
CA VAL A 470 12.53 -14.22 65.07
C VAL A 470 12.03 -13.04 64.23
N ILE A 471 10.88 -12.45 64.56
CA ILE A 471 10.33 -11.29 63.85
C ILE A 471 11.24 -10.06 64.03
N PHE A 472 11.66 -9.76 65.26
CA PHE A 472 12.53 -8.59 65.52
C PHE A 472 13.96 -8.79 65.00
N ALA A 473 14.51 -10.01 65.08
CA ALA A 473 15.80 -10.34 64.48
C ALA A 473 15.74 -10.26 62.94
N GLY A 474 14.64 -10.74 62.34
CA GLY A 474 14.39 -10.64 60.90
C GLY A 474 14.27 -9.20 60.42
N LEU A 475 13.57 -8.33 61.17
CA LEU A 475 13.47 -6.90 60.88
C LEU A 475 14.83 -6.19 61.00
N GLY A 476 15.66 -6.57 61.99
CA GLY A 476 17.02 -6.07 62.14
C GLY A 476 17.93 -6.45 60.96
N ILE A 477 17.87 -7.70 60.52
CA ILE A 477 18.66 -8.20 59.37
C ILE A 477 18.18 -7.61 58.05
N TYR A 478 16.86 -7.47 57.85
CA TYR A 478 16.27 -6.83 56.68
C TYR A 478 16.70 -5.36 56.57
N GLY A 479 16.65 -4.62 57.68
CA GLY A 479 17.13 -3.24 57.75
C GLY A 479 18.63 -3.10 57.46
N PHE A 480 19.45 -4.08 57.86
CA PHE A 480 20.89 -4.08 57.59
C PHE A 480 21.22 -4.47 56.14
N MET A 481 20.55 -5.49 55.57
CA MET A 481 20.78 -5.95 54.19
C MET A 481 20.30 -4.95 53.13
N ASN A 482 19.26 -4.16 53.43
CA ASN A 482 18.73 -3.16 52.48
C ASN A 482 19.55 -1.86 52.40
N THR A 483 20.65 -1.74 53.16
CA THR A 483 21.60 -0.60 53.06
C THR A 483 22.66 -0.78 51.96
N SER A 484 22.65 -1.89 51.22
CA SER A 484 23.69 -2.16 50.19
C SER A 484 23.14 -2.54 48.80
N ARG A 485 21.87 -2.27 48.51
CA ARG A 485 21.32 -2.42 47.15
C ARG A 485 20.42 -1.25 46.79
N VAL A 486 21.03 -0.13 46.43
CA VAL A 486 20.41 0.83 45.52
C VAL A 486 20.75 0.37 44.11
N PRO A 487 19.80 -0.10 43.29
CA PRO A 487 20.04 -0.13 41.86
C PRO A 487 20.20 1.33 41.44
N LYS A 488 21.31 1.67 40.79
CA LYS A 488 21.42 2.93 40.04
C LYS A 488 20.41 2.84 38.90
N SER A 489 19.16 3.24 39.14
CA SER A 489 18.36 3.78 38.05
C SER A 489 19.09 5.05 37.61
N SER A 490 19.42 5.11 36.32
CA SER A 490 19.64 6.38 35.66
C SER A 490 18.49 7.29 36.07
N SER A 491 18.79 8.35 36.82
CA SER A 491 17.84 9.43 37.05
C SER A 491 17.59 10.05 35.68
N VAL A 492 16.56 9.55 34.99
CA VAL A 492 15.94 10.29 33.89
C VAL A 492 15.56 11.63 34.51
N THR A 493 16.09 12.71 33.97
CA THR A 493 15.76 14.04 34.49
C THR A 493 14.24 14.25 34.38
N PRO A 494 13.60 15.02 35.28
CA PRO A 494 12.16 15.30 35.18
C PRO A 494 11.76 15.88 33.80
N GLU A 495 12.71 16.55 33.12
CA GLU A 495 12.54 17.00 31.74
C GLU A 495 12.55 15.86 30.72
N GLU A 496 13.47 14.89 30.81
CA GLU A 496 13.51 13.74 29.90
C GLU A 496 12.26 12.83 30.06
N ALA A 497 11.82 12.56 31.29
CA ALA A 497 10.60 11.79 31.55
C ALA A 497 9.35 12.52 31.01
N LYS A 498 9.32 13.85 31.14
CA LYS A 498 8.25 14.69 30.58
C LYS A 498 8.30 14.73 29.06
N THR A 499 9.47 14.71 28.43
CA THR A 499 9.58 14.63 26.96
C THR A 499 9.15 13.28 26.42
N LEU A 500 9.50 12.19 27.09
CA LEU A 500 9.10 10.83 26.72
C LEU A 500 7.57 10.66 26.85
N TYR A 501 7.00 11.11 27.97
CA TYR A 501 5.56 11.13 28.19
C TYR A 501 4.84 11.97 27.14
N LYS A 502 5.37 13.15 26.78
CA LYS A 502 4.80 14.01 25.73
C LYS A 502 4.87 13.38 24.34
N GLN A 503 5.92 12.61 24.05
CA GLN A 503 6.01 11.85 22.80
C GLN A 503 4.98 10.73 22.76
N GLN A 504 4.86 9.94 23.83
CA GLN A 504 3.85 8.87 23.96
C GLN A 504 2.42 9.42 23.89
N LEU A 505 2.18 10.62 24.44
CA LEU A 505 0.89 11.33 24.30
C LEU A 505 0.59 11.70 22.84
N GLY A 506 1.60 12.13 22.08
CA GLY A 506 1.46 12.42 20.65
C GLY A 506 1.17 11.16 19.82
N GLU A 507 1.78 10.02 20.17
CA GLU A 507 1.47 8.72 19.58
C GLU A 507 0.05 8.25 19.95
N ALA A 508 -0.44 8.60 21.14
CA ALA A 508 -1.80 8.31 21.58
C ALA A 508 -2.84 9.15 20.82
N ASP A 509 -2.55 10.43 20.58
CA ASP A 509 -3.38 11.30 19.76
C ASP A 509 -3.48 10.79 18.30
N GLN A 510 -2.37 10.31 17.74
CA GLN A 510 -2.37 9.68 16.41
C GLN A 510 -3.21 8.39 16.38
N LEU A 511 -3.04 7.52 17.38
CA LEU A 511 -3.80 6.28 17.50
C LEU A 511 -5.31 6.56 17.69
N ALA A 512 -5.66 7.61 18.43
CA ALA A 512 -7.05 8.04 18.58
C ALA A 512 -7.65 8.50 17.25
N GLY A 513 -6.85 9.17 16.40
CA GLY A 513 -7.23 9.49 15.02
C GLY A 513 -7.47 8.24 14.16
N GLU A 514 -6.54 7.28 14.18
CA GLU A 514 -6.68 5.99 13.46
C GLU A 514 -7.94 5.22 13.93
N LEU A 515 -8.21 5.18 15.24
CA LEU A 515 -9.40 4.53 15.80
C LEU A 515 -10.70 5.23 15.40
N TYR A 516 -10.70 6.57 15.36
CA TYR A 516 -11.86 7.35 14.93
C TYR A 516 -12.20 7.13 13.45
N GLU A 517 -11.18 7.05 12.58
CA GLU A 517 -11.38 6.72 11.17
C GLU A 517 -11.93 5.30 11.01
N LEU A 518 -11.36 4.31 11.73
CA LEU A 518 -11.87 2.94 11.72
C LEU A 518 -13.32 2.84 12.22
N GLU A 519 -13.68 3.58 13.27
CA GLU A 519 -15.05 3.59 13.81
C GLU A 519 -16.05 4.15 12.79
N LYS A 520 -15.64 5.18 12.03
CA LYS A 520 -16.44 5.72 10.93
C LYS A 520 -16.61 4.71 9.79
N GLU A 521 -15.55 3.97 9.45
CA GLU A 521 -15.62 2.92 8.42
C GLU A 521 -16.49 1.74 8.85
N LEU A 522 -16.41 1.32 10.11
CA LEU A 522 -17.28 0.29 10.70
C LEU A 522 -18.74 0.72 10.68
N ALA A 523 -19.05 1.96 11.06
CA ALA A 523 -20.42 2.47 11.01
C ALA A 523 -21.00 2.47 9.58
N ASN A 524 -20.20 2.88 8.59
CA ASN A 524 -20.61 2.82 7.18
C ASN A 524 -20.78 1.38 6.68
N PHE A 525 -19.89 0.47 7.10
CA PHE A 525 -20.01 -0.95 6.80
C PHE A 525 -21.29 -1.57 7.40
N GLU A 526 -21.60 -1.27 8.67
CA GLU A 526 -22.81 -1.77 9.33
C GLU A 526 -24.09 -1.28 8.64
N GLU A 527 -24.10 -0.03 8.15
CA GLU A 527 -25.22 0.51 7.37
C GLU A 527 -25.42 -0.23 6.04
N GLN A 528 -24.32 -0.50 5.32
CA GLN A 528 -24.33 -1.25 4.06
C GLN A 528 -24.74 -2.72 4.26
N ASP A 529 -24.19 -3.39 5.28
CA ASP A 529 -24.53 -4.78 5.62
C ASP A 529 -26.00 -4.92 6.03
N ALA A 530 -26.54 -3.96 6.80
CA ALA A 530 -27.95 -3.93 7.15
C ALA A 530 -28.86 -3.76 5.92
N LEU A 531 -28.45 -2.93 4.95
CA LEU A 531 -29.19 -2.75 3.69
C LEU A 531 -29.23 -4.04 2.86
N VAL A 532 -28.08 -4.70 2.69
CA VAL A 532 -27.97 -5.96 1.94
C VAL A 532 -28.75 -7.08 2.63
N LYS A 533 -28.67 -7.20 3.96
CA LYS A 533 -29.48 -8.17 4.72
C LYS A 533 -30.98 -7.94 4.52
N LYS A 534 -31.42 -6.69 4.53
CA LYS A 534 -32.82 -6.34 4.26
C LYS A 534 -33.23 -6.70 2.83
N GLN A 535 -32.37 -6.46 1.85
CA GLN A 535 -32.61 -6.88 0.47
C GLN A 535 -32.67 -8.42 0.37
N LYS A 536 -31.75 -9.14 1.01
CA LYS A 536 -31.79 -10.61 1.08
C LYS A 536 -33.08 -11.14 1.71
N GLU A 537 -33.57 -10.54 2.78
CA GLU A 537 -34.87 -10.91 3.36
C GLU A 537 -36.02 -10.66 2.39
N GLN A 538 -36.01 -9.55 1.65
CA GLN A 538 -37.01 -9.27 0.62
C GLN A 538 -37.00 -10.33 -0.49
N TRP A 539 -35.81 -10.68 -0.99
CA TRP A 539 -35.64 -11.73 -2.00
C TRP A 539 -36.02 -13.12 -1.47
N ALA A 540 -35.61 -13.47 -0.25
CA ALA A 540 -35.98 -14.71 0.41
C ALA A 540 -37.50 -14.83 0.60
N THR A 541 -38.17 -13.73 0.96
CA THR A 541 -39.63 -13.71 1.15
C THR A 541 -40.38 -13.76 -0.18
N ALA A 542 -39.89 -13.09 -1.21
CA ALA A 542 -40.54 -13.03 -2.52
C ALA A 542 -40.32 -14.29 -3.37
N TYR A 543 -39.15 -14.93 -3.25
CA TYR A 543 -38.73 -16.03 -4.13
C TYR A 543 -38.47 -17.35 -3.38
N GLY A 544 -38.57 -17.38 -2.04
CA GLY A 544 -38.45 -18.61 -1.24
C GLY A 544 -37.03 -19.09 -0.99
N PHE A 545 -36.01 -18.23 -1.17
CA PHE A 545 -34.62 -18.55 -0.87
C PHE A 545 -34.34 -18.64 0.64
N SER A 546 -33.29 -19.39 1.02
CA SER A 546 -32.82 -19.47 2.40
C SER A 546 -31.97 -18.25 2.77
N THR A 547 -32.32 -17.54 3.84
CA THR A 547 -31.56 -16.37 4.34
C THR A 547 -30.15 -16.72 4.82
N ASP A 548 -29.91 -17.98 5.17
CA ASP A 548 -28.64 -18.47 5.70
C ASP A 548 -27.60 -18.74 4.59
N GLU A 549 -28.03 -18.80 3.34
CA GLU A 549 -27.16 -19.03 2.17
C GLU A 549 -26.73 -17.70 1.53
N THR A 550 -25.59 -17.68 0.85
CA THR A 550 -25.13 -16.49 0.10
C THR A 550 -25.94 -16.32 -1.18
N VAL A 551 -26.06 -15.07 -1.64
CA VAL A 551 -26.78 -14.73 -2.88
C VAL A 551 -26.09 -15.37 -4.10
N SER A 552 -24.76 -15.52 -4.05
CA SER A 552 -23.99 -16.30 -5.04
C SER A 552 -24.45 -17.76 -5.11
N MET A 553 -24.77 -18.39 -3.98
CA MET A 553 -25.30 -19.75 -3.95
C MET A 553 -26.69 -19.80 -4.61
N TRP A 554 -27.54 -18.79 -4.38
CA TRP A 554 -28.84 -18.68 -5.04
C TRP A 554 -28.69 -18.63 -6.57
N LEU A 555 -27.74 -17.84 -7.10
CA LEU A 555 -27.47 -17.76 -8.54
C LEU A 555 -27.10 -19.12 -9.16
N THR A 556 -26.39 -19.98 -8.44
CA THR A 556 -26.06 -21.33 -8.94
C THR A 556 -27.26 -22.27 -9.02
N THR A 557 -28.35 -21.96 -8.31
CA THR A 557 -29.59 -22.75 -8.32
C THR A 557 -30.58 -22.31 -9.41
N LEU A 558 -30.45 -21.08 -9.95
CA LEU A 558 -31.34 -20.55 -10.98
C LEU A 558 -31.44 -21.41 -12.26
N PRO A 559 -30.34 -21.92 -12.84
CA PRO A 559 -30.41 -22.76 -14.04
C PRO A 559 -31.12 -24.11 -13.77
N VAL A 560 -31.12 -24.58 -12.52
CA VAL A 560 -31.82 -25.82 -12.13
C VAL A 560 -33.32 -25.58 -12.08
N PHE A 561 -33.76 -24.40 -11.64
CA PHE A 561 -35.18 -24.03 -11.64
C PHE A 561 -35.75 -23.85 -13.05
N SER A 562 -35.00 -23.25 -13.97
CA SER A 562 -35.44 -23.16 -15.38
C SER A 562 -35.58 -24.56 -16.00
N GLN A 563 -34.60 -25.44 -15.77
CA GLN A 563 -34.66 -26.82 -16.21
C GLN A 563 -35.86 -27.59 -15.63
N LEU A 564 -36.16 -27.41 -14.33
CA LEU A 564 -37.32 -28.02 -13.69
C LEU A 564 -38.65 -27.50 -14.25
N ARG A 565 -38.74 -26.20 -14.57
CA ARG A 565 -39.92 -25.61 -15.21
C ARG A 565 -40.14 -26.15 -16.62
N ASP A 566 -39.08 -26.28 -17.41
CA ASP A 566 -39.16 -26.86 -18.75
C ASP A 566 -39.63 -28.32 -18.68
N ILE A 567 -39.11 -29.10 -17.73
CA ILE A 567 -39.56 -30.47 -17.49
C ILE A 567 -41.05 -30.48 -17.10
N GLN A 568 -41.50 -29.59 -16.21
CA GLN A 568 -42.90 -29.51 -15.78
C GLN A 568 -43.86 -29.08 -16.90
N LYS A 569 -43.43 -28.14 -17.75
CA LYS A 569 -44.19 -27.72 -18.94
C LYS A 569 -44.33 -28.89 -19.93
N ASN A 570 -43.23 -29.56 -20.24
CA ASN A 570 -43.22 -30.72 -21.13
C ASN A 570 -44.06 -31.88 -20.58
N GLU A 571 -44.05 -32.09 -19.26
CA GLU A 571 -44.91 -33.07 -18.56
C GLU A 571 -46.41 -32.74 -18.78
N GLN A 572 -46.82 -31.48 -18.60
CA GLN A 572 -48.20 -31.04 -18.81
C GLN A 572 -48.63 -31.12 -20.28
N GLU A 573 -47.79 -30.68 -21.21
CA GLU A 573 -48.07 -30.78 -22.65
C GLU A 573 -48.23 -32.24 -23.10
N MET A 574 -47.38 -33.13 -22.60
CA MET A 574 -47.46 -34.56 -22.91
C MET A 574 -48.72 -35.22 -22.31
N GLN A 575 -49.11 -34.84 -21.08
CA GLN A 575 -50.37 -35.30 -20.47
C GLN A 575 -51.59 -34.86 -21.28
N GLN A 576 -51.62 -33.61 -21.74
CA GLN A 576 -52.71 -33.13 -22.60
C GLN A 576 -52.78 -33.88 -23.93
N GLN A 577 -51.63 -34.16 -24.56
CA GLN A 577 -51.58 -34.94 -25.80
C GLN A 577 -52.08 -36.38 -25.60
N LEU A 578 -51.69 -37.03 -24.49
CA LEU A 578 -52.20 -38.36 -24.14
C LEU A 578 -53.72 -38.36 -23.93
N GLU A 579 -54.29 -37.36 -23.24
CA GLU A 579 -55.74 -37.24 -23.09
C GLU A 579 -56.48 -37.09 -24.43
N THR A 580 -55.89 -36.39 -25.41
CA THR A 580 -56.51 -36.29 -26.74
C THR A 580 -56.49 -37.60 -27.50
N ILE A 581 -55.41 -38.38 -27.36
CA ILE A 581 -55.27 -39.71 -27.96
C ILE A 581 -56.25 -40.69 -27.32
N ASP A 582 -56.41 -40.65 -26.00
CA ASP A 582 -57.38 -41.48 -25.27
C ASP A 582 -58.82 -41.17 -25.71
N LYS A 583 -59.17 -39.88 -25.86
CA LYS A 583 -60.49 -39.48 -26.40
C LYS A 583 -60.72 -39.98 -27.83
N ALA A 584 -59.70 -39.98 -28.68
CA ALA A 584 -59.81 -40.51 -30.04
C ALA A 584 -60.05 -42.02 -30.05
N ILE A 585 -59.30 -42.77 -29.24
CA ILE A 585 -59.46 -44.22 -29.04
C ILE A 585 -60.87 -44.56 -28.54
N ASP A 586 -61.41 -43.80 -27.58
CA ASP A 586 -62.75 -44.03 -27.06
C ASP A 586 -63.87 -43.67 -28.06
N SER A 587 -63.66 -42.68 -28.93
CA SER A 587 -64.57 -42.37 -30.05
C SER A 587 -64.69 -43.55 -31.03
N TYR A 588 -63.57 -44.20 -31.38
CA TYR A 588 -63.60 -45.39 -32.23
C TYR A 588 -64.27 -46.60 -31.57
N LYS A 589 -64.20 -46.75 -30.24
CA LYS A 589 -64.98 -47.78 -29.54
C LYS A 589 -66.49 -47.49 -29.61
N GLN A 590 -66.90 -46.22 -29.64
CA GLN A 590 -68.30 -45.83 -29.79
C GLN A 590 -68.84 -46.05 -31.21
N SER A 591 -68.04 -45.84 -32.26
CA SER A 591 -68.46 -46.06 -33.65
C SER A 591 -68.75 -47.54 -33.97
N LEU A 592 -68.19 -48.47 -33.19
CA LEU A 592 -68.46 -49.91 -33.31
C LEU A 592 -69.79 -50.35 -32.66
N SER A 593 -70.56 -49.44 -32.06
CA SER A 593 -71.78 -49.76 -31.30
C SER A 593 -72.97 -50.23 -32.17
N PHE A 594 -73.12 -49.77 -33.42
CA PHE A 594 -74.24 -50.15 -34.31
C PHE A 594 -74.20 -51.63 -34.73
N ALA A 595 -73.01 -52.23 -34.77
CA ALA A 595 -72.80 -53.62 -35.15
C ALA A 595 -72.86 -54.59 -33.97
N LYS A 596 -73.09 -54.08 -32.75
CA LYS A 596 -73.01 -54.85 -31.49
C LYS A 596 -74.02 -56.01 -31.40
N GLU A 597 -75.15 -55.93 -32.10
CA GLU A 597 -76.16 -57.00 -32.16
C GLU A 597 -75.79 -58.14 -33.13
N TRP A 598 -74.92 -57.87 -34.10
CA TRP A 598 -74.54 -58.82 -35.16
C TRP A 598 -73.08 -59.30 -35.02
N ILE A 599 -72.25 -58.61 -34.24
CA ILE A 599 -70.80 -58.85 -34.09
C ILE A 599 -70.38 -58.82 -32.60
N PRO A 600 -69.72 -59.88 -32.07
CA PRO A 600 -69.37 -59.99 -30.66
C PRO A 600 -68.08 -59.21 -30.29
N LEU A 601 -68.24 -58.04 -29.65
CA LEU A 601 -67.16 -57.06 -29.40
C LEU A 601 -66.78 -56.82 -27.92
N GLU A 602 -67.35 -57.55 -26.96
CA GLU A 602 -67.12 -57.31 -25.51
C GLU A 602 -65.73 -57.77 -25.01
N ASP A 603 -65.08 -56.96 -24.17
CA ASP A 603 -63.74 -57.14 -23.54
C ASP A 603 -62.50 -57.23 -24.46
N LYS A 604 -62.61 -56.82 -25.73
CA LYS A 604 -61.49 -56.84 -26.70
C LYS A 604 -60.84 -55.46 -26.87
N ASN A 605 -59.51 -55.41 -27.00
CA ASN A 605 -58.80 -54.18 -27.41
C ASN A 605 -59.19 -53.82 -28.86
N ILE A 606 -59.13 -52.53 -29.23
CA ILE A 606 -59.58 -52.00 -30.53
C ILE A 606 -59.01 -52.79 -31.72
N ARG A 607 -57.75 -53.22 -31.64
CA ARG A 607 -57.09 -54.04 -32.67
C ARG A 607 -57.81 -55.36 -32.95
N ASP A 608 -58.38 -55.99 -31.93
CA ASP A 608 -59.08 -57.28 -32.06
C ASP A 608 -60.53 -57.10 -32.52
N GLY A 609 -61.15 -55.93 -32.27
CA GLY A 609 -62.50 -55.60 -32.74
C GLY A 609 -62.62 -55.44 -34.25
N PHE A 610 -61.64 -54.80 -34.91
CA PHE A 610 -61.63 -54.60 -36.36
C PHE A 610 -61.56 -55.91 -37.17
N LYS A 611 -60.98 -56.96 -36.59
CA LYS A 611 -60.82 -58.26 -37.25
C LYS A 611 -62.16 -59.00 -37.45
N GLU A 612 -63.11 -58.81 -36.54
CA GLU A 612 -64.44 -59.46 -36.58
C GLU A 612 -65.38 -58.78 -37.59
N VAL A 613 -65.30 -57.44 -37.70
CA VAL A 613 -66.10 -56.65 -38.66
C VAL A 613 -65.83 -57.06 -40.10
N LYS A 614 -64.56 -57.31 -40.44
CA LYS A 614 -64.15 -57.73 -41.78
C LYS A 614 -64.78 -59.06 -42.23
N GLN A 615 -64.98 -60.00 -41.31
CA GLN A 615 -65.51 -61.33 -41.63
C GLN A 615 -67.02 -61.29 -41.94
N PHE A 616 -67.77 -60.34 -41.39
CA PHE A 616 -69.20 -60.20 -41.60
C PHE A 616 -69.56 -59.65 -43.00
N VAL A 617 -68.80 -58.67 -43.48
CA VAL A 617 -69.03 -57.98 -44.76
C VAL A 617 -68.84 -58.90 -45.97
N GLU A 618 -67.83 -59.77 -45.93
CA GLU A 618 -67.52 -60.70 -47.04
C GLU A 618 -68.65 -61.71 -47.30
N ALA A 619 -69.41 -62.09 -46.27
CA ALA A 619 -70.50 -63.07 -46.38
C ALA A 619 -71.75 -62.56 -47.13
N GLN A 620 -72.01 -61.25 -47.14
CA GLN A 620 -73.22 -60.67 -47.74
C GLN A 620 -73.04 -60.31 -49.23
N LYS A 621 -71.84 -59.92 -49.64
CA LYS A 621 -71.49 -59.67 -51.07
C LYS A 621 -71.71 -60.91 -51.95
N GLU A 622 -71.58 -62.13 -51.39
CA GLU A 622 -71.84 -63.37 -52.12
C GLU A 622 -73.33 -63.69 -52.37
N ALA A 623 -74.25 -63.09 -51.60
CA ALA A 623 -75.68 -63.36 -51.68
C ALA A 623 -76.40 -62.55 -52.78
N ILE A 624 -75.93 -61.32 -53.06
CA ILE A 624 -76.50 -60.40 -54.07
C ILE A 624 -76.27 -60.90 -55.50
N ASN A 625 -75.11 -61.51 -55.77
CA ASN A 625 -74.74 -62.01 -57.11
C ASN A 625 -75.61 -63.16 -57.65
N ARG A 626 -76.58 -63.67 -56.87
CA ARG A 626 -77.42 -64.82 -57.25
C ARG A 626 -78.78 -64.44 -57.87
N LEU A 627 -79.14 -63.15 -57.96
CA LEU A 627 -80.53 -62.71 -58.17
C LEU A 627 -80.91 -62.06 -59.53
N GLU A 628 -80.03 -61.91 -60.54
CA GLU A 628 -80.39 -61.20 -61.81
C GLU A 628 -80.37 -62.09 -63.08
N GLY A 629 -81.46 -62.05 -63.89
CA GLY A 629 -81.64 -62.86 -65.11
C GLY A 629 -82.40 -62.20 -66.30
N SER A 630 -81.61 -61.88 -67.33
CA SER A 630 -81.75 -61.85 -68.82
C SER A 630 -82.90 -61.25 -69.67
N GLU A 631 -84.07 -60.79 -69.21
CA GLU A 631 -85.10 -60.27 -70.16
C GLU A 631 -85.38 -58.75 -70.13
N THR A 632 -84.90 -58.01 -69.12
CA THR A 632 -84.93 -56.54 -69.09
C THR A 632 -83.75 -55.86 -69.80
N SER A 633 -82.68 -56.61 -70.12
CA SER A 633 -81.37 -56.08 -70.53
C SER A 633 -81.34 -55.36 -71.90
N ASN A 634 -82.08 -55.83 -72.91
CA ASN A 634 -81.92 -55.28 -74.28
C ASN A 634 -82.64 -53.95 -74.51
N ILE A 635 -83.82 -53.74 -73.93
CA ILE A 635 -84.55 -52.45 -74.04
C ILE A 635 -83.90 -51.39 -73.13
N GLN A 636 -83.31 -51.81 -72.00
CA GLN A 636 -82.53 -50.95 -71.11
C GLN A 636 -81.19 -50.58 -71.73
N SER A 637 -80.50 -51.45 -72.47
CA SER A 637 -79.21 -51.11 -73.06
C SER A 637 -79.31 -50.06 -74.16
N GLU A 638 -80.36 -50.09 -74.99
CA GLU A 638 -80.56 -49.08 -76.04
C GLU A 638 -80.97 -47.73 -75.46
N LEU A 639 -81.88 -47.70 -74.49
CA LEU A 639 -82.21 -46.48 -73.75
C LEU A 639 -81.03 -45.94 -72.96
N ALA A 640 -80.33 -46.81 -72.26
CA ALA A 640 -79.13 -46.47 -71.54
C ALA A 640 -78.10 -45.91 -72.51
N SER A 641 -77.88 -46.47 -73.70
CA SER A 641 -76.85 -45.94 -74.62
C SER A 641 -77.12 -44.49 -75.07
N ILE A 642 -78.36 -44.16 -75.42
CA ILE A 642 -78.74 -42.83 -75.91
C ILE A 642 -78.84 -41.83 -74.76
N ARG A 643 -79.44 -42.24 -73.63
CA ARG A 643 -79.43 -41.45 -72.39
C ARG A 643 -78.02 -41.22 -71.89
N HIS A 644 -77.17 -42.24 -71.95
CA HIS A 644 -75.79 -42.16 -71.53
C HIS A 644 -75.00 -41.22 -72.42
N GLN A 645 -75.19 -41.21 -73.75
CA GLN A 645 -74.49 -40.24 -74.61
C GLN A 645 -74.98 -38.81 -74.41
N LYS A 646 -76.30 -38.63 -74.26
CA LYS A 646 -76.90 -37.30 -74.05
C LYS A 646 -76.58 -36.76 -72.66
N ALA A 647 -76.74 -37.59 -71.63
CA ALA A 647 -76.30 -37.30 -70.28
C ALA A 647 -74.79 -37.14 -70.24
N ALA A 648 -73.99 -37.85 -71.04
CA ALA A 648 -72.56 -37.61 -71.13
C ALA A 648 -72.26 -36.23 -71.73
N SER A 649 -72.93 -35.78 -72.79
CA SER A 649 -72.71 -34.43 -73.33
C SER A 649 -73.20 -33.32 -72.39
N GLN A 650 -74.33 -33.50 -71.71
CA GLN A 650 -74.83 -32.55 -70.71
C GLN A 650 -74.04 -32.59 -69.41
N GLN A 651 -73.63 -33.77 -68.94
CA GLN A 651 -72.72 -33.93 -67.82
C GLN A 651 -71.37 -33.35 -68.19
N LEU A 652 -70.87 -33.50 -69.41
CA LEU A 652 -69.60 -32.88 -69.79
C LEU A 652 -69.73 -31.35 -69.70
N VAL A 653 -70.82 -30.76 -70.20
CA VAL A 653 -71.07 -29.31 -70.06
C VAL A 653 -71.26 -28.91 -68.58
N ASN A 654 -72.05 -29.64 -67.80
CA ASN A 654 -72.34 -29.33 -66.39
C ASN A 654 -71.15 -29.63 -65.45
N GLN A 655 -70.34 -30.66 -65.73
CA GLN A 655 -69.08 -30.97 -65.05
C GLN A 655 -68.03 -29.91 -65.36
N LEU A 656 -68.01 -29.37 -66.58
CA LEU A 656 -67.05 -28.33 -66.97
C LEU A 656 -67.49 -26.91 -66.55
N ILE A 657 -68.79 -26.65 -66.38
CA ILE A 657 -69.36 -25.36 -65.92
C ILE A 657 -69.61 -25.34 -64.39
N ASP A 658 -69.47 -26.48 -63.71
CA ASP A 658 -69.60 -26.63 -62.25
C ASP A 658 -70.94 -26.09 -61.70
N GLN A 659 -72.04 -26.39 -62.38
CA GLN A 659 -73.41 -26.12 -61.93
C GLN A 659 -74.19 -27.43 -61.84
N HIS A 660 -74.54 -27.84 -60.61
CA HIS A 660 -75.14 -29.14 -60.29
C HIS A 660 -76.67 -29.24 -60.51
N GLU A 661 -77.30 -28.30 -61.21
CA GLU A 661 -78.74 -28.38 -61.52
C GLU A 661 -79.03 -28.02 -62.98
N ALA A 662 -79.96 -28.75 -63.60
CA ALA A 662 -80.26 -28.70 -65.03
C ALA A 662 -80.74 -27.30 -65.49
N THR A 663 -79.84 -26.56 -66.13
CA THR A 663 -80.12 -25.23 -66.70
C THR A 663 -80.24 -25.27 -68.23
N PRO A 664 -81.09 -24.42 -68.84
CA PRO A 664 -81.22 -24.33 -70.29
C PRO A 664 -79.87 -24.03 -70.96
N ILE A 665 -79.69 -24.65 -72.13
CA ILE A 665 -78.51 -24.57 -73.02
C ILE A 665 -78.03 -23.13 -73.35
N ASP A 666 -78.82 -22.10 -73.02
CA ASP A 666 -78.56 -20.67 -73.27
C ASP A 666 -77.64 -20.03 -72.22
N ILE A 667 -77.56 -20.57 -70.99
CA ILE A 667 -76.70 -20.05 -69.91
C ILE A 667 -75.20 -20.31 -70.19
N ALA A 668 -74.88 -21.40 -70.88
CA ALA A 668 -73.50 -21.73 -71.23
C ALA A 668 -72.85 -20.71 -72.19
N LYS A 669 -73.65 -19.97 -72.96
CA LYS A 669 -73.17 -18.92 -73.86
C LYS A 669 -72.79 -17.64 -73.12
N GLU A 670 -73.56 -17.26 -72.10
CA GLU A 670 -73.24 -16.13 -71.22
C GLU A 670 -72.02 -16.43 -70.34
N TRP A 671 -71.88 -17.69 -69.90
CA TRP A 671 -70.70 -18.17 -69.17
C TRP A 671 -69.41 -18.01 -69.98
N LEU A 672 -69.41 -18.34 -71.28
CA LEU A 672 -68.22 -18.19 -72.14
C LEU A 672 -67.72 -16.73 -72.22
N ASN A 673 -68.62 -15.76 -72.39
CA ASN A 673 -68.26 -14.34 -72.44
C ASN A 673 -67.75 -13.82 -71.10
N HIS A 674 -68.34 -14.29 -70.00
CA HIS A 674 -67.92 -13.91 -68.65
C HIS A 674 -66.51 -14.44 -68.32
N GLN A 675 -66.17 -15.66 -68.74
CA GLN A 675 -64.85 -16.27 -68.54
C GLN A 675 -63.74 -15.55 -69.31
N GLU A 676 -64.02 -14.99 -70.49
CA GLU A 676 -63.04 -14.24 -71.26
C GLU A 676 -62.66 -12.90 -70.59
N GLN A 677 -63.64 -12.19 -70.04
CA GLN A 677 -63.38 -10.96 -69.26
C GLN A 677 -62.62 -11.24 -67.96
N LEU A 678 -62.96 -12.32 -67.24
CA LEU A 678 -62.23 -12.73 -66.04
C LEU A 678 -60.75 -13.03 -66.34
N ASN A 679 -60.47 -13.72 -67.46
CA ASN A 679 -59.09 -14.01 -67.88
C ASN A 679 -58.26 -12.75 -68.19
N GLN A 680 -58.85 -11.72 -68.81
CA GLN A 680 -58.13 -10.46 -69.10
C GLN A 680 -57.82 -9.68 -67.82
N ASN A 681 -58.81 -9.59 -66.91
CA ASN A 681 -58.64 -8.90 -65.64
C ASN A 681 -57.64 -9.64 -64.72
N ALA A 682 -57.68 -10.98 -64.69
CA ALA A 682 -56.76 -11.80 -63.92
C ALA A 682 -55.30 -11.61 -64.36
N LYS A 683 -55.03 -11.52 -65.67
CA LYS A 683 -53.70 -11.24 -66.21
C LYS A 683 -53.17 -9.87 -65.81
N ARG A 684 -54.02 -8.83 -65.85
CA ARG A 684 -53.64 -7.47 -65.43
C ARG A 684 -53.40 -7.41 -63.92
N LEU A 685 -54.23 -8.09 -63.12
CA LEU A 685 -54.05 -8.22 -61.68
C LEU A 685 -52.74 -8.93 -61.33
N SER A 686 -52.41 -10.06 -61.97
CA SER A 686 -51.16 -10.78 -61.71
C SER A 686 -49.92 -9.94 -62.04
N GLU A 687 -49.95 -9.17 -63.13
CA GLU A 687 -48.84 -8.26 -63.46
C GLU A 687 -48.72 -7.10 -62.46
N LEU A 688 -49.84 -6.52 -62.03
CA LEU A 688 -49.85 -5.48 -60.99
C LEU A 688 -49.38 -6.03 -59.64
N GLU A 689 -49.80 -7.23 -59.25
CA GLU A 689 -49.35 -7.92 -58.04
C GLU A 689 -47.83 -8.11 -58.06
N ARG A 690 -47.27 -8.64 -59.16
CA ARG A 690 -45.81 -8.83 -59.31
C ARG A 690 -45.02 -7.52 -59.24
N GLN A 691 -45.58 -6.42 -59.74
CA GLN A 691 -44.95 -5.09 -59.68
C GLN A 691 -45.06 -4.43 -58.31
N LEU A 692 -46.07 -4.79 -57.51
CA LEU A 692 -46.38 -4.15 -56.22
C LEU A 692 -45.94 -4.98 -55.00
N GLU A 693 -45.78 -6.30 -55.12
CA GLU A 693 -45.48 -7.23 -54.02
C GLU A 693 -44.19 -6.88 -53.26
N HIS A 694 -43.21 -6.27 -53.94
CA HIS A 694 -41.95 -5.84 -53.33
C HIS A 694 -42.00 -4.45 -52.65
N VAL A 695 -43.12 -3.72 -52.79
CA VAL A 695 -43.26 -2.34 -52.33
C VAL A 695 -44.43 -2.18 -51.35
N PHE A 696 -45.51 -2.94 -51.55
CA PHE A 696 -46.70 -2.93 -50.72
C PHE A 696 -47.06 -4.33 -50.22
N ASP A 697 -47.35 -4.42 -48.92
CA ASP A 697 -48.07 -5.57 -48.37
C ASP A 697 -49.55 -5.45 -48.76
N LEU A 698 -49.95 -6.16 -49.82
CA LEU A 698 -51.29 -6.10 -50.43
C LEU A 698 -52.44 -6.54 -49.50
N SER A 699 -52.13 -7.04 -48.30
CA SER A 699 -53.13 -7.32 -47.26
C SER A 699 -53.58 -6.07 -46.50
N LYS A 700 -52.84 -4.95 -46.61
CA LYS A 700 -53.07 -3.70 -45.89
C LYS A 700 -53.58 -2.59 -46.81
N GLU A 701 -54.34 -1.67 -46.22
CA GLU A 701 -54.83 -0.48 -46.92
C GLU A 701 -53.87 0.71 -46.74
N TYR A 702 -53.43 1.30 -47.85
CA TYR A 702 -52.51 2.45 -47.85
C TYR A 702 -53.19 3.72 -48.36
N LYS A 703 -52.84 4.87 -47.77
CA LYS A 703 -53.25 6.19 -48.24
C LYS A 703 -52.03 7.05 -48.57
N LEU A 704 -52.07 7.77 -49.69
CA LEU A 704 -50.96 8.63 -50.11
C LEU A 704 -50.63 9.72 -49.09
N LEU A 705 -51.66 10.29 -48.43
CA LEU A 705 -51.48 11.33 -47.42
C LEU A 705 -50.73 10.81 -46.18
N SER A 706 -50.99 9.56 -45.76
CA SER A 706 -50.27 8.97 -44.63
C SER A 706 -48.82 8.67 -45.00
N ILE A 707 -48.56 8.13 -46.19
CA ILE A 707 -47.19 7.88 -46.68
C ILE A 707 -46.39 9.18 -46.70
N ASN A 708 -46.93 10.26 -47.29
CA ASN A 708 -46.26 11.56 -47.34
C ASN A 708 -45.98 12.14 -45.94
N ARG A 709 -46.88 11.92 -44.98
CA ARG A 709 -46.70 12.39 -43.60
C ARG A 709 -45.57 11.62 -42.90
N GLU A 710 -45.50 10.31 -43.09
CA GLU A 710 -44.42 9.49 -42.54
C GLU A 710 -43.07 9.84 -43.18
N VAL A 711 -43.00 10.11 -44.49
CA VAL A 711 -41.76 10.60 -45.15
C VAL A 711 -41.24 11.88 -44.50
N MET A 712 -42.12 12.84 -44.19
CA MET A 712 -41.73 14.09 -43.55
C MET A 712 -41.20 13.87 -42.12
N LYS A 713 -41.86 13.01 -41.34
CA LYS A 713 -41.40 12.66 -39.98
C LYS A 713 -40.05 11.96 -39.99
N VAL A 714 -39.86 11.02 -40.91
CA VAL A 714 -38.58 10.29 -41.05
C VAL A 714 -37.44 11.27 -41.36
N LYS A 715 -37.65 12.26 -42.22
CA LYS A 715 -36.65 13.32 -42.48
C LYS A 715 -36.35 14.19 -41.27
N GLU A 716 -37.35 14.57 -40.50
CA GLU A 716 -37.17 15.33 -39.26
C GLU A 716 -36.33 14.54 -38.24
N ILE A 717 -36.63 13.25 -38.08
CA ILE A 717 -35.83 12.33 -37.25
C ILE A 717 -34.39 12.23 -37.78
N GLN A 718 -34.17 12.10 -39.10
CA GLN A 718 -32.81 12.06 -39.67
C GLN A 718 -31.99 13.31 -39.35
N ASP A 719 -32.62 14.49 -39.38
CA ASP A 719 -31.93 15.74 -39.07
C ASP A 719 -31.59 15.83 -37.57
N GLU A 720 -32.49 15.40 -36.68
CA GLU A 720 -32.22 15.29 -35.25
C GLU A 720 -31.08 14.31 -34.92
N LEU A 721 -31.08 13.13 -35.54
CA LEU A 721 -30.03 12.10 -35.37
C LEU A 721 -28.66 12.63 -35.87
N LYS A 722 -28.62 13.39 -36.97
CA LYS A 722 -27.38 14.01 -37.49
C LYS A 722 -26.83 15.06 -36.53
N ASP A 723 -27.69 15.90 -35.96
CA ASP A 723 -27.28 16.92 -34.99
C ASP A 723 -26.71 16.28 -33.72
N LYS A 724 -27.36 15.22 -33.22
CA LYS A 724 -26.84 14.43 -32.10
C LYS A 724 -25.49 13.78 -32.42
N GLN A 725 -25.35 13.13 -33.58
CA GLN A 725 -24.07 12.57 -34.02
C GLN A 725 -22.98 13.63 -34.03
N ARG A 726 -23.25 14.81 -34.58
CA ARG A 726 -22.28 15.91 -34.63
C ARG A 726 -21.89 16.40 -33.23
N MET A 727 -22.85 16.48 -32.32
CA MET A 727 -22.61 16.84 -30.92
C MET A 727 -21.71 15.82 -30.23
N TYR A 728 -22.08 14.53 -30.25
CA TYR A 728 -21.29 13.45 -29.64
C TYR A 728 -19.90 13.32 -30.25
N GLN A 729 -19.77 13.48 -31.58
CA GLN A 729 -18.48 13.44 -32.26
C GLN A 729 -17.56 14.58 -31.81
N THR A 730 -18.12 15.78 -31.60
CA THR A 730 -17.34 16.95 -31.16
C THR A 730 -16.87 16.75 -29.72
N GLU A 731 -17.75 16.27 -28.83
CA GLU A 731 -17.41 15.94 -27.45
C GLU A 731 -16.33 14.86 -27.37
N TRP A 732 -16.47 13.79 -28.15
CA TRP A 732 -15.50 12.69 -28.23
C TRP A 732 -14.11 13.20 -28.66
N GLN A 733 -14.03 14.06 -29.69
CA GLN A 733 -12.76 14.62 -30.16
C GLN A 733 -12.08 15.48 -29.09
N GLN A 734 -12.85 16.23 -28.31
CA GLN A 734 -12.32 17.03 -27.22
C GLN A 734 -11.78 16.16 -26.08
N ILE A 735 -12.51 15.12 -25.70
CA ILE A 735 -12.08 14.15 -24.69
C ILE A 735 -10.82 13.40 -25.13
N ASP A 736 -10.77 12.89 -26.37
CA ASP A 736 -9.60 12.19 -26.92
C ASP A 736 -8.35 13.10 -26.95
N TYR A 737 -8.51 14.38 -27.27
CA TYR A 737 -7.42 15.35 -27.21
C TYR A 737 -6.91 15.55 -25.76
N ASP A 738 -7.82 15.76 -24.80
CA ASP A 738 -7.46 15.97 -23.40
C ASP A 738 -6.70 14.77 -22.82
N MET A 739 -7.17 13.55 -23.12
CA MET A 739 -6.55 12.31 -22.64
C MET A 739 -5.15 12.10 -23.21
N LYS A 740 -4.93 12.40 -24.50
CA LYS A 740 -3.60 12.38 -25.12
C LYS A 740 -2.63 13.40 -24.53
N GLN A 741 -3.12 14.50 -23.95
CA GLN A 741 -2.27 15.45 -23.23
C GLN A 741 -1.95 14.93 -21.82
N MET A 742 -2.89 14.27 -21.15
CA MET A 742 -2.68 13.65 -19.84
C MET A 742 -1.63 12.52 -19.91
N GLU A 743 -1.67 11.69 -20.95
CA GLU A 743 -0.72 10.59 -21.17
C GLU A 743 0.73 11.04 -21.42
N LYS A 744 0.95 12.30 -21.83
CA LYS A 744 2.31 12.84 -22.02
C LYS A 744 3.04 13.15 -20.72
N ASN A 745 2.36 13.18 -19.58
CA ASN A 745 2.93 13.59 -18.29
C ASN A 745 3.69 12.46 -17.55
N GLY A 746 3.86 11.28 -18.17
CA GLY A 746 4.59 10.14 -17.60
C GLY A 746 3.70 9.22 -16.75
N SER A 747 4.14 7.98 -16.54
CA SER A 747 3.38 7.00 -15.75
C SER A 747 3.49 7.31 -14.25
N LEU A 748 2.37 7.24 -13.54
CA LEU A 748 2.35 7.38 -12.07
C LEU A 748 3.26 6.35 -11.39
N ASP A 749 3.37 5.15 -11.95
CA ASP A 749 4.22 4.08 -11.44
C ASP A 749 5.71 4.44 -11.50
N ASP A 750 6.14 5.11 -12.58
CA ASP A 750 7.53 5.57 -12.73
C ASP A 750 7.85 6.62 -11.66
N LEU A 751 6.94 7.58 -11.44
CA LEU A 751 7.09 8.60 -10.41
C LEU A 751 7.11 8.01 -8.99
N ARG A 752 6.28 6.99 -8.71
CA ARG A 752 6.28 6.27 -7.43
C ARG A 752 7.58 5.49 -7.21
N GLN A 753 8.11 4.86 -8.26
CA GLN A 753 9.40 4.17 -8.21
C GLN A 753 10.56 5.15 -7.97
N GLU A 754 10.57 6.30 -8.66
CA GLU A 754 11.53 7.37 -8.40
C GLU A 754 11.43 7.88 -6.97
N ARG A 755 10.21 8.00 -6.42
CA ARG A 755 9.97 8.45 -5.04
C ARG A 755 10.54 7.49 -4.02
N ALA A 756 10.31 6.20 -4.19
CA ALA A 756 10.89 5.17 -3.32
C ALA A 756 12.42 5.18 -3.36
N THR A 757 13.00 5.30 -4.57
CA THR A 757 14.45 5.38 -4.76
C THR A 757 15.03 6.63 -4.09
N GLN A 758 14.33 7.76 -4.20
CA GLN A 758 14.73 9.03 -3.61
C GLN A 758 14.64 9.00 -2.08
N LEU A 759 13.58 8.38 -1.53
CA LEU A 759 13.41 8.20 -0.09
C LEU A 759 14.54 7.35 0.51
N ALA A 760 14.90 6.23 -0.13
CA ALA A 760 15.99 5.38 0.31
C ALA A 760 17.33 6.13 0.39
N LYS A 761 17.63 7.00 -0.59
CA LYS A 761 18.81 7.87 -0.54
C LYS A 761 18.75 8.87 0.62
N ILE A 762 17.59 9.46 0.88
CA ILE A 762 17.39 10.40 2.00
C ILE A 762 17.62 9.71 3.34
N GLU A 763 17.11 8.49 3.50
CA GLU A 763 17.29 7.66 4.70
C GLU A 763 18.77 7.35 4.93
N GLU A 764 19.47 6.84 3.92
CA GLU A 764 20.92 6.55 4.00
C GLU A 764 21.73 7.78 4.43
N MET A 765 21.45 8.94 3.82
CA MET A 765 22.14 10.18 4.15
C MET A 765 21.80 10.71 5.54
N THR A 766 20.58 10.47 6.00
CA THR A 766 20.13 10.87 7.34
C THR A 766 20.78 9.99 8.41
N GLU A 767 20.92 8.69 8.18
CA GLU A 767 21.66 7.79 9.07
C GLU A 767 23.13 8.22 9.20
N GLN A 768 23.80 8.51 8.08
CA GLN A 768 25.18 9.02 8.08
C GLN A 768 25.29 10.35 8.86
N TRP A 769 24.36 11.29 8.62
CA TRP A 769 24.35 12.57 9.33
C TRP A 769 24.13 12.41 10.84
N LEU A 770 23.20 11.54 11.25
CA LEU A 770 22.91 11.26 12.66
C LEU A 770 24.12 10.63 13.35
N THR A 771 24.78 9.67 12.70
CA THR A 771 25.99 9.03 13.22
C THR A 771 27.09 10.06 13.52
N LEU A 772 27.33 10.97 12.59
CA LEU A 772 28.31 12.05 12.78
C LEU A 772 27.88 13.03 13.88
N ARG A 773 26.58 13.36 13.96
CA ARG A 773 26.04 14.24 15.01
C ARG A 773 26.24 13.66 16.40
N PHE A 774 25.89 12.39 16.58
CA PHE A 774 26.05 11.72 17.87
C PHE A 774 27.53 11.58 18.24
N SER A 775 28.39 11.26 17.26
CA SER A 775 29.83 11.16 17.50
C SER A 775 30.45 12.50 17.92
N GLU A 776 30.03 13.59 17.27
CA GLU A 776 30.41 14.97 17.65
C GLU A 776 29.98 15.29 19.09
N GLU A 777 28.70 15.07 19.41
CA GLU A 777 28.10 15.34 20.73
C GLU A 777 28.76 14.52 21.85
N LEU A 778 29.02 13.24 21.61
CA LEU A 778 29.66 12.35 22.59
C LEU A 778 31.07 12.84 22.96
N ILE A 779 31.86 13.26 21.96
CA ILE A 779 33.19 13.82 22.19
C ILE A 779 33.09 15.14 22.99
N GLN A 780 32.12 16.00 22.65
CA GLN A 780 31.89 17.25 23.39
C GLN A 780 31.50 17.00 24.85
N ARG A 781 30.63 16.02 25.12
CA ARG A 781 30.27 15.63 26.48
C ARG A 781 31.44 15.04 27.26
N LEU A 782 32.27 14.23 26.61
CA LEU A 782 33.50 13.71 27.21
C LEU A 782 34.44 14.86 27.59
N PHE A 783 34.59 15.87 26.72
CA PHE A 783 35.36 17.06 27.04
C PHE A 783 34.82 17.80 28.26
N GLN A 784 33.50 18.02 28.32
CA GLN A 784 32.87 18.68 29.46
C GLN A 784 33.12 17.90 30.76
N TYR A 785 32.88 16.59 30.75
CA TYR A 785 33.06 15.74 31.93
C TYR A 785 34.50 15.75 32.47
N LEU A 786 35.51 15.65 31.59
CA LEU A 786 36.91 15.68 32.02
C LEU A 786 37.33 17.06 32.56
N SER A 787 36.84 18.12 31.93
CA SER A 787 37.06 19.50 32.38
C SER A 787 36.46 19.74 33.77
N ASP A 788 35.22 19.32 34.00
CA ASP A 788 34.49 19.51 35.27
C ASP A 788 35.20 18.86 36.47
N GLN A 789 35.96 17.77 36.25
CA GLN A 789 36.72 17.09 37.30
C GLN A 789 38.09 17.73 37.58
N GLN A 790 38.81 18.16 36.54
CA GLN A 790 40.19 18.64 36.68
C GLN A 790 40.28 20.12 37.08
N LEU A 791 39.36 20.94 36.59
CA LEU A 791 39.37 22.40 36.79
C LEU A 791 39.28 22.81 38.27
N PRO A 792 38.42 22.23 39.12
CA PRO A 792 38.37 22.59 40.55
C PRO A 792 39.68 22.29 41.28
N THR A 793 40.31 21.15 40.98
CA THR A 793 41.57 20.72 41.59
C THR A 793 42.71 21.68 41.23
N LEU A 794 42.82 22.04 39.94
CA LEU A 794 43.77 23.06 39.50
C LEU A 794 43.51 24.41 40.17
N LEU A 795 42.27 24.91 40.15
CA LEU A 795 41.95 26.21 40.75
C LEU A 795 42.29 26.27 42.24
N GLY A 796 42.15 25.14 42.95
CA GLY A 796 42.62 24.98 44.33
C GLY A 796 44.13 25.20 44.46
N THR A 797 44.95 24.52 43.65
CA THR A 797 46.41 24.68 43.66
C THR A 797 46.85 26.09 43.22
N VAL A 798 46.21 26.63 42.17
CA VAL A 798 46.44 28.01 41.70
C VAL A 798 46.12 29.01 42.79
N THR A 799 45.02 28.82 43.50
CA THR A 799 44.65 29.65 44.65
C THR A 799 45.76 29.67 45.70
N GLY A 800 46.34 28.51 46.03
CA GLY A 800 47.47 28.41 46.97
C GLY A 800 48.71 29.18 46.49
N TYR A 801 49.12 28.98 45.24
CA TYR A 801 50.30 29.63 44.67
C TYR A 801 50.11 31.13 44.46
N PHE A 802 48.93 31.54 43.99
CA PHE A 802 48.61 32.95 43.82
C PHE A 802 48.52 33.68 45.16
N ASN A 803 48.00 33.02 46.20
CA ASN A 803 48.03 33.56 47.57
C ASN A 803 49.46 33.78 48.06
N LEU A 804 50.37 32.85 47.82
CA LEU A 804 51.79 33.00 48.17
C LEU A 804 52.46 34.13 47.38
N LEU A 805 52.33 34.12 46.05
CA LEU A 805 52.95 35.10 45.17
C LEU A 805 52.51 36.53 45.50
N THR A 806 51.23 36.72 45.82
CA THR A 806 50.65 38.03 46.13
C THR A 806 50.79 38.44 47.60
N ASN A 807 51.61 37.71 48.37
CA ASN A 807 51.81 37.93 49.80
C ASN A 807 50.48 38.02 50.58
N LYS A 808 49.62 37.03 50.34
CA LYS A 808 48.28 36.86 50.89
C LYS A 808 47.24 37.89 50.47
N LYS A 809 47.53 38.82 49.54
CA LYS A 809 46.56 39.83 49.08
C LYS A 809 45.31 39.21 48.45
N TYR A 810 45.49 38.15 47.64
CA TYR A 810 44.40 37.40 47.02
C TYR A 810 44.36 35.99 47.58
N HIS A 811 43.19 35.50 47.98
CA HIS A 811 43.06 34.21 48.70
C HIS A 811 42.18 33.19 48.01
N LYS A 812 41.54 33.55 46.89
CA LYS A 812 40.72 32.63 46.09
C LYS A 812 40.79 33.00 44.62
N VAL A 813 40.95 31.99 43.76
CA VAL A 813 40.77 32.08 42.31
C VAL A 813 39.59 31.18 41.96
N LEU A 814 38.61 31.72 41.25
CA LEU A 814 37.38 31.01 40.90
C LEU A 814 36.91 31.38 39.50
N ILE A 815 35.98 30.59 38.99
CA ILE A 815 35.33 30.84 37.71
C ILE A 815 33.84 30.99 37.98
N GLU A 816 33.27 32.10 37.53
CA GLU A 816 31.86 32.47 37.62
C GLU A 816 31.44 33.07 36.27
N ASP A 817 30.32 32.60 35.72
CA ASP A 817 29.76 33.01 34.41
C ASP A 817 30.75 32.96 33.23
N GLY A 818 31.55 31.89 33.10
CA GLY A 818 32.51 31.81 31.98
C GLY A 818 33.78 32.63 32.17
N ARG A 819 33.94 33.34 33.30
CA ARG A 819 35.02 34.30 33.52
C ARG A 819 35.79 34.00 34.79
N LEU A 820 37.09 34.31 34.74
CA LEU A 820 37.97 34.13 35.88
C LEU A 820 37.92 35.34 36.80
N TRP A 821 37.76 35.05 38.09
CA TRP A 821 37.71 36.00 39.17
C TRP A 821 38.78 35.68 40.21
N VAL A 822 39.31 36.73 40.83
CA VAL A 822 40.16 36.61 42.02
C VAL A 822 39.55 37.38 43.17
N VAL A 823 39.56 36.78 44.36
CA VAL A 823 38.98 37.36 45.58
C VAL A 823 40.11 37.82 46.50
N ASP A 824 40.08 39.08 46.89
CA ASP A 824 41.05 39.64 47.83
C ASP A 824 40.69 39.37 49.30
N THR A 825 41.58 39.70 50.23
CA THR A 825 41.34 39.53 51.68
C THR A 825 40.15 40.31 52.23
N THR A 826 39.63 41.29 51.50
CA THR A 826 38.46 42.08 51.87
C THR A 826 37.14 41.51 51.32
N GLN A 827 37.18 40.30 50.72
CA GLN A 827 36.05 39.65 50.04
C GLN A 827 35.58 40.38 48.77
N GLN A 828 36.41 41.25 48.20
CA GLN A 828 36.11 41.88 46.93
C GLN A 828 36.63 41.01 45.77
N SER A 829 35.77 40.82 44.76
CA SER A 829 36.06 40.06 43.54
C SER A 829 36.54 40.99 42.43
N TRP A 830 37.57 40.55 41.71
CA TRP A 830 38.20 41.29 40.62
C TRP A 830 38.29 40.42 39.37
N THR A 831 37.96 40.96 38.21
CA THR A 831 38.21 40.30 36.93
C THR A 831 39.66 40.47 36.50
N ILE A 832 40.16 39.61 35.60
CA ILE A 832 41.54 39.68 35.10
C ILE A 832 41.87 41.09 34.59
N ASP A 833 40.99 41.71 33.80
CA ASP A 833 41.22 43.03 33.19
C ASP A 833 41.46 44.15 34.21
N GLN A 834 40.92 44.00 35.43
CA GLN A 834 41.05 44.96 36.53
C GLN A 834 42.35 44.81 37.32
N LEU A 835 43.12 43.74 37.09
CA LEU A 835 44.38 43.49 37.78
C LEU A 835 45.53 44.28 37.16
N SER A 836 46.48 44.73 37.99
CA SER A 836 47.73 45.31 37.51
C SER A 836 48.53 44.30 36.67
N THR A 837 49.30 44.75 35.68
CA THR A 837 50.10 43.88 34.80
C THR A 837 50.94 42.87 35.59
N GLY A 838 51.68 43.29 36.61
CA GLY A 838 52.46 42.34 37.41
C GLY A 838 51.63 41.39 38.28
N THR A 839 50.38 41.72 38.61
CA THR A 839 49.46 40.77 39.28
C THR A 839 48.89 39.77 38.28
N LYS A 840 48.63 40.17 37.04
CA LYS A 840 48.29 39.26 35.94
C LYS A 840 49.41 38.24 35.70
N ASP A 841 50.66 38.70 35.65
CA ASP A 841 51.82 37.83 35.50
C ASP A 841 51.97 36.84 36.67
N GLN A 842 51.71 37.28 37.91
CA GLN A 842 51.69 36.38 39.08
C GLN A 842 50.59 35.32 38.99
N LEU A 843 49.41 35.68 38.49
CA LEU A 843 48.33 34.74 38.29
C LEU A 843 48.69 33.70 37.22
N TYR A 844 49.28 34.16 36.11
CA TYR A 844 49.76 33.30 35.04
C TYR A 844 50.85 32.32 35.52
N MET A 845 51.81 32.83 36.29
CA MET A 845 52.83 32.03 36.93
C MET A 845 52.21 30.98 37.87
N ALA A 846 51.22 31.37 38.68
CA ALA A 846 50.49 30.43 39.55
C ALA A 846 49.79 29.32 38.75
N PHE A 847 49.13 29.64 37.63
CA PHE A 847 48.50 28.65 36.73
C PHE A 847 49.50 27.63 36.18
N ARG A 848 50.60 28.11 35.59
CA ARG A 848 51.60 27.21 35.00
C ARG A 848 52.28 26.34 36.05
N LEU A 849 52.70 26.93 37.17
CA LEU A 849 53.36 26.17 38.23
C LEU A 849 52.40 25.18 38.92
N ALA A 850 51.12 25.56 39.10
CA ALA A 850 50.10 24.64 39.63
C ALA A 850 49.87 23.46 38.69
N PHE A 851 49.86 23.71 37.38
CA PHE A 851 49.77 22.65 36.39
C PHE A 851 50.97 21.70 36.47
N ILE A 852 52.20 22.24 36.49
CA ILE A 852 53.43 21.45 36.59
C ILE A 852 53.45 20.61 37.86
N HIS A 853 53.00 21.17 38.98
CA HIS A 853 52.91 20.46 40.25
C HIS A 853 51.96 19.25 40.16
N LEU A 854 50.76 19.46 39.59
CA LEU A 854 49.75 18.40 39.45
C LEU A 854 50.15 17.28 38.47
N HIS A 855 51.03 17.56 37.50
CA HIS A 855 51.48 16.60 36.49
C HIS A 855 53.00 16.32 36.59
N SER A 856 53.57 16.54 37.77
CA SER A 856 54.99 16.34 38.03
C SER A 856 55.39 14.87 37.89
N GLU A 857 54.51 13.94 38.31
CA GLU A 857 54.68 12.50 38.15
C GLU A 857 54.52 12.02 36.69
N ASP A 858 53.63 12.66 35.91
CA ASP A 858 53.32 12.25 34.53
C ASP A 858 54.46 12.58 33.55
N TYR A 859 55.06 13.76 33.70
CA TYR A 859 56.08 14.26 32.76
C TYR A 859 57.49 14.26 33.34
N GLY A 860 57.64 14.54 34.63
CA GLY A 860 58.94 14.60 35.32
C GLY A 860 59.98 15.52 34.67
N SER A 861 59.59 16.57 33.94
CA SER A 861 60.50 17.46 33.19
C SER A 861 61.11 18.57 34.06
N PRO A 862 62.35 19.04 33.77
CA PRO A 862 62.90 20.25 34.39
C PRO A 862 62.11 21.48 33.96
N ILE A 863 61.98 22.42 34.89
CA ILE A 863 61.37 23.74 34.68
C ILE A 863 62.49 24.70 34.28
N VAL A 864 62.37 25.38 33.14
CA VAL A 864 63.36 26.36 32.69
C VAL A 864 62.71 27.74 32.58
N ILE A 865 63.21 28.70 33.36
CA ILE A 865 62.67 30.07 33.40
C ILE A 865 63.72 31.05 32.89
N ASP A 866 63.49 31.67 31.73
CA ASP A 866 64.35 32.68 31.11
C ASP A 866 63.71 34.07 31.25
N ASP A 867 64.18 34.84 32.24
CA ASP A 867 63.70 36.19 32.59
C ASP A 867 62.15 36.28 32.74
N GLY A 868 61.52 35.22 33.28
CA GLY A 868 60.07 35.05 33.36
C GLY A 868 59.31 35.91 34.39
N TRP A 869 59.92 36.97 34.95
CA TRP A 869 59.32 37.83 36.00
C TRP A 869 59.58 39.32 35.77
N LEU A 870 59.58 39.75 34.51
CA LEU A 870 59.91 41.11 34.09
C LEU A 870 59.16 42.22 34.86
N HIS A 871 57.87 42.02 35.17
CA HIS A 871 57.03 43.02 35.85
C HIS A 871 56.93 42.82 37.37
N PHE A 872 57.81 42.03 37.98
CA PHE A 872 57.80 41.80 39.44
C PHE A 872 58.67 42.85 40.13
N ASP A 873 58.15 43.45 41.20
CA ASP A 873 58.94 44.23 42.14
C ASP A 873 59.77 43.30 43.07
N ASP A 874 60.69 43.86 43.85
CA ASP A 874 61.60 43.06 44.67
C ASP A 874 60.88 42.22 45.75
N SER A 875 59.69 42.66 46.20
CA SER A 875 58.85 41.90 47.14
C SER A 875 58.22 40.68 46.46
N ARG A 876 57.70 40.85 45.24
CA ARG A 876 57.15 39.78 44.41
C ARG A 876 58.22 38.79 43.95
N LYS A 877 59.44 39.24 43.69
CA LYS A 877 60.59 38.36 43.41
C LYS A 877 60.94 37.47 44.60
N ALA A 878 60.87 38.01 45.82
CA ALA A 878 61.10 37.22 47.03
C ALA A 878 60.03 36.11 47.21
N THR A 879 58.75 36.42 46.97
CA THR A 879 57.68 35.40 47.06
C THR A 879 57.79 34.37 45.94
N LEU A 880 58.18 34.78 44.73
CA LEU A 880 58.48 33.85 43.63
C LEU A 880 59.64 32.92 43.98
N PHE A 881 60.74 33.45 44.51
CA PHE A 881 61.88 32.64 44.95
C PHE A 881 61.45 31.55 45.94
N ASN A 882 60.64 31.90 46.95
CA ASN A 882 60.15 30.91 47.92
C ASN A 882 59.28 29.82 47.28
N LEU A 883 58.49 30.17 46.26
CA LEU A 883 57.69 29.19 45.51
C LEU A 883 58.58 28.27 44.66
N LEU A 884 59.58 28.82 43.98
CA LEU A 884 60.52 28.05 43.17
C LEU A 884 61.40 27.13 44.03
N ASP A 885 61.79 27.58 45.23
CA ASP A 885 62.50 26.76 46.22
C ASP A 885 61.63 25.57 46.69
N MET A 886 60.34 25.82 46.92
CA MET A 886 59.40 24.74 47.27
C MET A 886 59.28 23.71 46.14
N LEU A 887 59.10 24.17 44.90
CA LEU A 887 59.00 23.31 43.72
C LEU A 887 60.31 22.60 43.38
N GLY A 888 61.45 23.23 43.71
CA GLY A 888 62.79 22.70 43.56
C GLY A 888 63.03 21.36 44.25
N LYS A 889 62.16 20.97 45.19
CA LYS A 889 62.22 19.67 45.89
C LYS A 889 61.73 18.51 45.02
N ASP A 890 60.72 18.77 44.18
CA ASP A 890 60.04 17.76 43.37
C ASP A 890 60.45 17.85 41.89
N ASN A 891 60.78 19.05 41.41
CA ASN A 891 61.20 19.33 40.04
C ASN A 891 62.54 20.09 40.03
N GLN A 892 63.41 19.79 39.07
CA GLN A 892 64.58 20.62 38.84
C GLN A 892 64.13 21.98 38.27
N VAL A 893 64.59 23.08 38.87
CA VAL A 893 64.27 24.45 38.41
C VAL A 893 65.54 25.14 37.95
N ILE A 894 65.57 25.59 36.70
CA ILE A 894 66.70 26.27 36.07
C ILE A 894 66.27 27.70 35.72
N CYS A 895 66.71 28.65 36.53
CA CYS A 895 66.43 30.06 36.35
C CYS A 895 67.57 30.77 35.61
N LEU A 896 67.31 31.36 34.46
CA LEU A 896 68.21 32.14 33.65
C LEU A 896 67.84 33.63 33.80
N THR A 897 68.72 34.46 34.37
CA THR A 897 68.42 35.90 34.54
C THR A 897 69.64 36.84 34.62
N SER A 898 69.44 38.13 34.33
CA SER A 898 70.37 39.22 34.70
C SER A 898 69.94 39.98 35.97
N ASP A 899 68.85 39.58 36.63
CA ASP A 899 68.31 40.27 37.79
C ASP A 899 69.18 40.10 39.04
N LYS A 900 69.76 41.20 39.51
CA LYS A 900 70.63 41.24 40.68
C LYS A 900 69.89 40.93 41.99
N ALA A 901 68.62 41.32 42.10
CA ALA A 901 67.82 41.05 43.30
C ALA A 901 67.57 39.55 43.46
N MET A 902 67.23 38.85 42.37
CA MET A 902 67.11 37.39 42.38
C MET A 902 68.43 36.72 42.73
N ARG A 903 69.56 37.20 42.18
CA ARG A 903 70.91 36.69 42.54
C ARG A 903 71.19 36.82 44.04
N GLU A 904 70.82 37.94 44.65
CA GLU A 904 70.99 38.15 46.09
C GLU A 904 70.14 37.18 46.92
N TYR A 905 68.89 36.91 46.54
CA TYR A 905 68.04 35.94 47.24
C TYR A 905 68.62 34.52 47.21
N PHE A 906 69.10 34.05 46.04
CA PHE A 906 69.77 32.75 45.95
C PHE A 906 71.02 32.68 46.82
N LYS A 907 71.84 33.75 46.85
CA LYS A 907 73.03 33.81 47.72
C LYS A 907 72.70 33.84 49.21
N MET A 908 71.68 34.60 49.63
CA MET A 908 71.26 34.70 51.03
C MET A 908 70.77 33.36 51.59
N LYS A 909 70.25 32.48 50.74
CA LYS A 909 69.69 31.17 51.09
C LYS A 909 70.63 30.01 50.80
N ASP A 910 71.89 30.29 50.49
CA ASP A 910 72.94 29.31 50.16
C ASP A 910 72.55 28.37 48.99
N GLN A 911 71.81 28.91 48.02
CA GLN A 911 71.42 28.18 46.80
C GLN A 911 72.41 28.39 45.66
N SER A 912 72.41 27.46 44.71
CA SER A 912 73.40 27.41 43.64
C SER A 912 73.24 28.55 42.64
N VAL A 913 74.30 29.35 42.48
CA VAL A 913 74.39 30.40 41.46
C VAL A 913 75.57 30.11 40.54
N LEU A 914 75.28 29.82 39.27
CA LEU A 914 76.28 29.70 38.20
C LEU A 914 76.36 31.04 37.47
N VAL A 915 77.55 31.62 37.33
CA VAL A 915 77.74 32.91 36.66
C VAL A 915 78.34 32.69 35.26
N ILE A 916 77.63 33.12 34.21
CA ILE A 916 78.14 33.02 32.83
C ILE A 916 79.12 34.18 32.57
N GLY A 917 80.36 33.86 32.23
CA GLY A 917 81.39 34.82 31.82
C GLY A 917 82.45 35.12 32.89
N GLU A 918 82.31 34.59 34.11
CA GLU A 918 83.43 34.44 35.05
C GLU A 918 84.08 33.08 34.77
N GLU A 919 85.39 33.03 34.51
CA GLU A 919 86.12 31.75 34.47
C GLU A 919 86.01 31.10 35.85
N GLU A 920 85.32 29.96 35.94
CA GLU A 920 85.43 29.09 37.10
C GLU A 920 86.90 28.68 37.22
N THR A 921 87.60 29.25 38.21
CA THR A 921 88.88 28.71 38.65
C THR A 921 88.60 27.33 39.25
N ALA A 922 89.23 26.33 38.65
CA ALA A 922 89.08 24.91 38.90
C ALA A 922 89.20 24.48 40.38
#